data_AF-A0AAC9PUG7-F1
#
_entry.id   AF-A0AAC9PUG7-F1
#
_cell.length_a   1.000
_cell.length_b   1.000
_cell.length_c   1.000
_cell.angle_alpha   90.00
_cell.angle_beta   90.00
_cell.angle_gamma   90.00
#
_symmetry.space_group_name_H-M   'P 1'
#
loop_
_entity.id
_entity.type
_entity.pdbx_description
1 polymer ?
#
loop_
_entity_poly.entity_id
_entity_poly.type
_entity_poly.pdbx_seq_one_letter_code
_entity_poly.pdbx_strand_id
1 'polypeptide(L)'
;MLRRDPVRNVNSAMGTDLPHVGSRVSPEAQPAEPSTDAVRTVFRADDGPVDASGDQNAGSLPRGLDATAAGDTTRRRSAVRSLLRLLPYVRPVRLPLIAAGISALLATLAGLAIPLVVQRIIDGPIAESDRSGLLWMVGLVVLLGCAEAVLIFLRRRLISGPTTGIEATMRHDLYHHLQRLPASFHDQWSSGQLLSRAINDLAQVRRFLAFIAIFLVVNTITIIVGLGVLFYLAPFFGIVLLVAGIPVAVLCARYEAQYSVSSRRSQDQTGDLATTIEESVLGVRVLKAFGRGRHLGRKFAEQARALRTTEMRKVGIMGRLWLVVIALPETGIAVMIALGGLAVADGSLTLGALVAGITTATVLRWPIESMGWLLTETSQTATASDRYWEVRDAVRTVDEPSRPVALPADARGELRFENVSFAYAAEAAGPGRSAPDGHDGAARTRQTAAPTTVLRDVDLVVRPGETLALVGTTGSGKTTLTALPSRLYDVTGGRVTLDGVDVRDLPLELLRTRVATAFEDPVLFSMSVRENVALGAPQASDEDIVAALRVAHALEFVGALPWGLDTRIGEEGLSLSGGQRQRLALARAVVGRPSVLVMDDPLSALDVHTEAEVEAALRQVLRDVTALVVAHRPSTVALADRVALLVDGRIGAVGTHQELLATSAEYRRMLSTLDEEVVAATATDPAPAADVDSLNAGRGACPDETSPADAVESEAASPQEIVRAETHRPTDGRDRVRSGQAPTNEEMQAR
;
A
#
# COMPACT_ATOMS: atom_id res chain seq x y z
N MET A 1 -12.51 24.69 35.45
CA MET A 1 -13.81 24.76 34.75
C MET A 1 -13.51 24.64 33.25
N LEU A 2 -13.92 23.58 32.57
CA LEU A 2 -15.28 23.19 32.14
C LEU A 2 -15.69 23.80 30.79
N ARG A 3 -15.34 23.10 29.71
CA ARG A 3 -16.37 22.53 28.82
C ARG A 3 -15.85 21.25 28.15
N ARG A 4 -16.57 20.16 28.37
CA ARG A 4 -16.62 18.98 27.51
C ARG A 4 -17.98 19.03 26.83
N ASP A 5 -18.06 18.67 25.57
CA ASP A 5 -19.31 18.23 24.95
C ASP A 5 -19.07 16.89 24.23
N PRO A 6 -19.92 15.86 24.44
CA PRO A 6 -19.71 14.54 23.85
C PRO A 6 -20.63 14.32 22.63
N VAL A 7 -20.06 13.96 21.48
CA VAL A 7 -20.85 13.37 20.39
C VAL A 7 -21.11 11.91 20.73
N ARG A 8 -22.33 11.62 21.21
CA ARG A 8 -22.90 10.27 21.12
C ARG A 8 -23.08 9.92 19.65
N ASN A 9 -22.68 8.72 19.26
CA ASN A 9 -23.51 7.97 18.32
C ASN A 9 -23.56 6.51 18.76
N VAL A 10 -24.73 5.89 18.64
CA VAL A 10 -25.02 4.56 19.20
C VAL A 10 -25.36 3.62 18.05
N ASN A 11 -24.64 2.50 17.99
CA ASN A 11 -25.24 1.24 17.55
C ASN A 11 -24.49 0.07 18.17
N SER A 12 -25.21 -0.79 18.89
CA SER A 12 -24.63 -1.96 19.56
C SER A 12 -25.71 -3.01 19.86
N ALA A 13 -25.69 -4.12 19.12
CA ALA A 13 -26.22 -5.40 19.58
C ALA A 13 -25.77 -6.53 18.63
N MET A 14 -25.16 -7.57 19.21
CA MET A 14 -25.08 -8.95 18.68
C MET A 14 -24.45 -9.16 17.28
N GLY A 15 -24.00 -10.37 16.92
CA GLY A 15 -23.93 -11.61 17.70
C GLY A 15 -22.71 -12.45 17.31
N THR A 16 -22.55 -13.58 17.99
CA THR A 16 -21.77 -14.72 17.47
C THR A 16 -22.44 -15.27 16.23
N ASP A 17 -21.67 -15.74 15.24
CA ASP A 17 -22.02 -16.99 14.55
C ASP A 17 -20.85 -17.63 13.79
N LEU A 18 -20.96 -18.95 13.62
CA LEU A 18 -20.09 -19.81 12.83
C LEU A 18 -20.83 -20.24 11.56
N PRO A 19 -20.20 -20.28 10.38
CA PRO A 19 -20.79 -20.92 9.21
C PRO A 19 -20.63 -22.45 9.29
N HIS A 20 -21.49 -23.11 10.06
CA HIS A 20 -21.87 -24.49 9.74
C HIS A 20 -22.77 -24.45 8.50
N VAL A 21 -22.39 -25.15 7.42
CA VAL A 21 -23.25 -25.34 6.24
C VAL A 21 -23.48 -26.84 6.05
N GLY A 22 -24.72 -27.29 6.24
CA GLY A 22 -25.04 -28.72 6.35
C GLY A 22 -26.53 -29.06 6.32
N SER A 23 -27.23 -28.71 5.24
CA SER A 23 -28.59 -29.17 4.94
C SER A 23 -28.75 -29.35 3.43
N ARG A 24 -28.78 -30.59 2.94
CA ARG A 24 -30.00 -31.39 2.69
C ARG A 24 -30.92 -30.79 1.61
N VAL A 25 -30.80 -31.35 0.40
CA VAL A 25 -31.87 -31.45 -0.61
C VAL A 25 -31.90 -32.91 -1.08
N SER A 26 -33.08 -33.43 -1.40
CA SER A 26 -33.35 -34.81 -1.85
C SER A 26 -34.55 -34.79 -2.81
N PRO A 27 -34.81 -35.87 -3.57
CA PRO A 27 -33.91 -36.69 -4.40
C PRO A 27 -34.40 -36.66 -5.88
N GLU A 28 -34.09 -37.71 -6.67
CA GLU A 28 -34.51 -37.93 -8.08
C GLU A 28 -33.84 -37.01 -9.14
N ALA A 29 -33.46 -37.46 -10.36
CA ALA A 29 -33.53 -38.78 -10.99
C ALA A 29 -32.26 -39.09 -11.84
N GLN A 30 -32.04 -40.37 -12.18
CA GLN A 30 -31.05 -40.84 -13.19
C GLN A 30 -31.70 -40.89 -14.59
N PRO A 31 -30.95 -40.69 -15.70
CA PRO A 31 -30.14 -41.75 -16.36
C PRO A 31 -28.77 -41.26 -16.89
N ALA A 32 -27.84 -42.04 -17.45
CA ALA A 32 -27.53 -43.49 -17.43
C ALA A 32 -26.06 -43.67 -17.91
N GLU A 33 -25.47 -44.86 -17.77
CA GLU A 33 -24.18 -45.19 -18.42
C GLU A 33 -24.32 -45.38 -19.95
N PRO A 34 -23.20 -45.53 -20.66
CA PRO A 34 -22.89 -46.90 -21.08
C PRO A 34 -21.45 -47.35 -20.75
N SER A 35 -21.34 -48.59 -20.28
CA SER A 35 -20.09 -49.34 -20.11
C SER A 35 -20.07 -50.54 -21.06
N THR A 36 -18.93 -50.81 -21.72
CA THR A 36 -18.60 -52.14 -22.26
C THR A 36 -17.11 -52.30 -22.62
N ASP A 37 -16.63 -53.54 -22.45
CA ASP A 37 -15.52 -54.21 -23.15
C ASP A 37 -14.09 -53.65 -23.11
N ALA A 38 -13.52 -53.87 -21.92
CA ALA A 38 -12.22 -54.51 -21.70
C ALA A 38 -11.54 -55.28 -22.85
N VAL A 39 -10.20 -55.23 -22.89
CA VAL A 39 -9.31 -56.40 -23.05
C VAL A 39 -8.06 -56.20 -22.17
N ARG A 40 -7.54 -57.28 -21.55
CA ARG A 40 -6.25 -57.30 -20.85
C ARG A 40 -5.08 -57.41 -21.84
N THR A 41 -3.98 -56.70 -21.59
CA THR A 41 -2.63 -57.27 -21.78
C THR A 41 -1.68 -56.67 -20.74
N VAL A 42 -0.77 -57.48 -20.21
CA VAL A 42 0.30 -57.05 -19.29
C VAL A 42 1.62 -57.29 -20.01
N PHE A 43 2.44 -56.26 -20.22
CA PHE A 43 3.87 -56.46 -20.46
C PHE A 43 4.74 -55.30 -19.94
N ARG A 44 5.98 -55.69 -19.61
CA ARG A 44 7.11 -55.00 -18.98
C ARG A 44 7.44 -53.57 -19.45
N ALA A 45 8.19 -52.87 -18.60
CA ALA A 45 8.99 -51.70 -18.98
C ALA A 45 10.30 -52.10 -19.66
N ASP A 46 10.74 -51.34 -20.66
CA ASP A 46 11.91 -50.45 -20.60
C ASP A 46 12.00 -49.67 -21.92
N ASP A 47 12.36 -48.38 -21.90
CA ASP A 47 13.31 -47.78 -22.86
C ASP A 47 13.68 -46.32 -22.51
N GLY A 48 14.79 -45.84 -23.09
CA GLY A 48 15.46 -44.58 -22.76
C GLY A 48 14.96 -43.30 -23.47
N PRO A 49 15.65 -42.17 -23.27
CA PRO A 49 15.26 -40.87 -23.83
C PRO A 49 15.58 -40.74 -25.32
N VAL A 50 14.70 -40.05 -26.06
CA VAL A 50 14.92 -39.67 -27.46
C VAL A 50 15.50 -38.26 -27.52
N ASP A 51 16.72 -38.14 -28.03
CA ASP A 51 17.36 -36.87 -28.36
C ASP A 51 16.90 -36.37 -29.74
N ALA A 52 16.76 -35.06 -29.92
CA ALA A 52 16.27 -34.47 -31.17
C ALA A 52 16.84 -33.05 -31.42
N SER A 53 18.13 -32.99 -31.75
CA SER A 53 18.80 -31.77 -32.20
C SER A 53 18.31 -31.31 -33.59
N GLY A 54 17.81 -30.07 -33.70
CA GLY A 54 17.15 -29.57 -34.93
C GLY A 54 17.21 -28.04 -35.16
N ASP A 55 18.30 -27.42 -34.70
CA ASP A 55 18.96 -26.15 -35.09
C ASP A 55 18.23 -24.94 -35.77
N GLN A 56 18.76 -23.74 -35.46
CA GLN A 56 18.70 -22.44 -36.15
C GLN A 56 17.59 -21.38 -35.88
N ASN A 57 18.05 -20.29 -35.26
CA ASN A 57 17.75 -18.86 -35.53
C ASN A 57 16.29 -18.34 -35.51
N ALA A 58 15.91 -17.83 -34.33
CA ALA A 58 15.16 -16.57 -34.20
C ALA A 58 15.82 -15.71 -33.11
N GLY A 59 15.96 -14.40 -33.34
CA GLY A 59 16.81 -13.51 -32.51
C GLY A 59 16.35 -13.41 -31.05
N SER A 60 17.26 -13.70 -30.11
CA SER A 60 17.00 -13.54 -28.68
C SER A 60 17.25 -12.09 -28.23
N LEU A 61 16.17 -11.39 -27.89
CA LEU A 61 16.26 -10.14 -27.12
C LEU A 61 16.93 -10.41 -25.76
N PRO A 62 17.70 -9.47 -25.21
CA PRO A 62 18.41 -9.67 -23.95
C PRO A 62 17.44 -9.90 -22.80
N ARG A 63 17.60 -11.00 -22.06
CA ARG A 63 16.92 -11.22 -20.77
C ARG A 63 17.52 -10.28 -19.73
N GLY A 64 16.93 -9.10 -19.60
CA GLY A 64 17.32 -8.09 -18.63
C GLY A 64 16.09 -7.43 -18.04
N LEU A 65 15.53 -8.04 -16.99
CA LEU A 65 14.70 -7.46 -15.91
C LEU A 65 14.17 -8.60 -15.00
N ASP A 66 15.03 -9.57 -14.65
CA ASP A 66 14.65 -10.65 -13.72
C ASP A 66 14.41 -10.09 -12.31
N ALA A 67 13.29 -10.50 -11.68
CA ALA A 67 12.79 -10.03 -10.39
C ALA A 67 13.72 -10.40 -9.20
N THR A 68 14.84 -9.68 -9.08
CA THR A 68 15.95 -10.00 -8.17
C THR A 68 16.13 -9.00 -7.03
N ALA A 69 15.18 -8.08 -6.84
CA ALA A 69 15.07 -7.23 -5.64
C ALA A 69 14.53 -7.98 -4.40
N ALA A 70 13.96 -9.17 -4.57
CA ALA A 70 13.43 -10.01 -3.47
C ALA A 70 14.53 -10.87 -2.79
N GLY A 71 15.70 -10.28 -2.51
CA GLY A 71 16.92 -11.05 -2.21
C GLY A 71 17.81 -10.55 -1.07
N ASP A 72 17.51 -9.43 -0.40
CA ASP A 72 18.46 -8.91 0.60
C ASP A 72 18.43 -9.72 1.91
N THR A 73 19.53 -10.42 2.17
CA THR A 73 19.75 -11.23 3.37
C THR A 73 20.27 -10.37 4.52
N THR A 74 19.48 -9.38 4.90
CA THR A 74 19.67 -8.67 6.18
C THR A 74 19.88 -9.70 7.29
N ARG A 75 21.00 -9.58 8.03
CA ARG A 75 21.36 -10.50 9.14
C ARG A 75 20.17 -10.60 10.09
N ARG A 76 19.39 -11.69 10.02
CA ARG A 76 18.12 -11.81 10.74
C ARG A 76 18.35 -11.52 12.22
N ARG A 77 17.84 -10.37 12.65
CA ARG A 77 17.76 -10.03 14.07
C ARG A 77 16.88 -11.10 14.72
N SER A 78 17.30 -11.61 15.87
CA SER A 78 16.40 -12.45 16.67
C SER A 78 15.11 -11.69 16.91
N ALA A 79 13.95 -12.33 16.81
CA ALA A 79 12.65 -11.67 16.95
C ALA A 79 12.55 -10.84 18.24
N VAL A 80 13.19 -11.31 19.32
CA VAL A 80 13.35 -10.59 20.59
C VAL A 80 14.09 -9.26 20.41
N ARG A 81 15.19 -9.22 19.65
CA ARG A 81 15.95 -7.99 19.36
C ARG A 81 15.14 -7.00 18.52
N SER A 82 14.40 -7.47 17.52
CA SER A 82 13.54 -6.62 16.70
C SER A 82 12.42 -5.99 17.53
N LEU A 83 11.71 -6.80 18.34
CA LEU A 83 10.64 -6.34 19.22
C LEU A 83 11.15 -5.45 20.36
N LEU A 84 12.37 -5.67 20.88
CA LEU A 84 13.00 -4.78 21.86
C LEU A 84 13.22 -3.36 21.32
N ARG A 85 13.28 -3.15 19.99
CA ARG A 85 13.32 -1.78 19.42
C ARG A 85 12.03 -1.00 19.61
N LEU A 86 10.90 -1.65 19.91
CA LEU A 86 9.63 -0.99 20.24
C LEU A 86 9.61 -0.42 21.66
N LEU A 87 10.62 -0.72 22.49
CA LEU A 87 10.70 -0.30 23.89
C LEU A 87 10.55 1.22 24.13
N PRO A 88 11.03 2.15 23.26
CA PRO A 88 10.76 3.58 23.43
C PRO A 88 9.26 3.93 23.42
N TYR A 89 8.49 3.35 22.50
CA TYR A 89 7.03 3.55 22.41
C TYR A 89 6.26 2.80 23.50
N VAL A 90 6.77 1.66 23.96
CA VAL A 90 6.17 0.85 25.03
C VAL A 90 6.41 1.44 26.43
N ARG A 91 7.55 2.11 26.67
CA ARG A 91 7.94 2.66 27.98
C ARG A 91 6.88 3.56 28.64
N PRO A 92 6.24 4.54 27.96
CA PRO A 92 5.19 5.37 28.56
C PRO A 92 3.96 4.57 29.03
N VAL A 93 3.57 3.52 28.30
CA VAL A 93 2.34 2.76 28.55
C VAL A 93 2.57 1.42 29.28
N ARG A 94 3.77 1.23 29.85
CA ARG A 94 4.17 0.02 30.59
C ARG A 94 3.23 -0.31 31.76
N LEU A 95 2.69 0.71 32.44
CA LEU A 95 1.78 0.50 33.57
C LEU A 95 0.41 -0.04 33.13
N PRO A 96 -0.30 0.56 32.15
CA PRO A 96 -1.47 -0.08 31.51
C PRO A 96 -1.21 -1.49 30.97
N LEU A 97 -0.06 -1.74 30.34
CA LEU A 97 0.33 -3.07 29.84
C LEU A 97 0.44 -4.11 30.97
N ILE A 98 1.18 -3.79 32.04
CA ILE A 98 1.36 -4.68 33.19
C ILE A 98 0.02 -4.88 33.92
N ALA A 99 -0.77 -3.83 34.12
CA ALA A 99 -2.09 -3.94 34.74
C ALA A 99 -3.06 -4.78 33.90
N ALA A 100 -3.04 -4.65 32.56
CA ALA A 100 -3.81 -5.50 31.66
C ALA A 100 -3.31 -6.96 31.70
N GLY A 101 -2.00 -7.20 31.82
CA GLY A 101 -1.42 -8.54 31.99
C GLY A 101 -1.83 -9.21 33.31
N ILE A 102 -1.78 -8.47 34.41
CA ILE A 102 -2.26 -8.94 35.73
C ILE A 102 -3.77 -9.21 35.69
N SER A 103 -4.56 -8.31 35.09
CA SER A 103 -6.02 -8.50 34.92
C SER A 103 -6.35 -9.70 34.03
N ALA A 104 -5.53 -10.01 33.03
CA ALA A 104 -5.65 -11.23 32.22
C ALA A 104 -5.35 -12.49 33.04
N LEU A 105 -4.23 -12.48 33.78
CA LEU A 105 -3.80 -13.61 34.59
C LEU A 105 -4.82 -13.93 35.68
N LEU A 106 -5.27 -12.92 36.45
CA LEU A 106 -6.28 -13.07 37.48
C LEU A 106 -7.62 -13.57 36.91
N ALA A 107 -8.02 -13.15 35.70
CA ALA A 107 -9.19 -13.70 35.02
C ALA A 107 -9.03 -15.20 34.75
N THR A 108 -7.92 -15.60 34.12
CA THR A 108 -7.67 -17.02 33.80
C THR A 108 -7.48 -17.89 35.05
N LEU A 109 -6.97 -17.34 36.16
CA LEU A 109 -6.86 -18.04 37.43
C LEU A 109 -8.22 -18.16 38.15
N ALA A 110 -9.12 -17.18 38.00
CA ALA A 110 -10.50 -17.28 38.50
C ALA A 110 -11.28 -18.37 37.74
N GLY A 111 -11.17 -18.41 36.41
CA GLY A 111 -11.75 -19.48 35.59
C GLY A 111 -11.18 -20.86 35.93
N LEU A 112 -9.85 -20.96 36.13
CA LEU A 112 -9.18 -22.19 36.56
C LEU A 112 -9.58 -22.65 37.98
N ALA A 113 -10.05 -21.75 38.84
CA ALA A 113 -10.57 -22.10 40.17
C ALA A 113 -11.98 -22.70 40.14
N ILE A 114 -12.77 -22.47 39.09
CA ILE A 114 -14.15 -22.99 38.98
C ILE A 114 -14.18 -24.54 39.05
N PRO A 115 -13.37 -25.30 38.28
CA PRO A 115 -13.20 -26.75 38.47
C PRO A 115 -13.01 -27.20 39.92
N LEU A 116 -12.19 -26.48 40.70
CA LEU A 116 -11.87 -26.81 42.10
C LEU A 116 -12.99 -26.44 43.09
N VAL A 117 -13.92 -25.57 42.71
CA VAL A 117 -15.17 -25.35 43.44
C VAL A 117 -16.19 -26.43 43.06
N VAL A 118 -16.27 -26.80 41.78
CA VAL A 118 -17.13 -27.91 41.29
C VAL A 118 -16.75 -29.25 41.93
N GLN A 119 -15.47 -29.56 42.12
CA GLN A 119 -15.03 -30.70 42.93
C GLN A 119 -15.70 -30.70 44.30
N ARG A 120 -15.55 -29.61 45.07
CA ARG A 120 -16.04 -29.55 46.45
C ARG A 120 -17.57 -29.53 46.52
N ILE A 121 -18.26 -29.05 45.48
CA ILE A 121 -19.72 -29.17 45.35
C ILE A 121 -20.12 -30.65 45.26
N ILE A 122 -19.41 -31.44 44.45
CA ILE A 122 -19.67 -32.86 44.23
C ILE A 122 -19.30 -33.68 45.49
N ASP A 123 -18.10 -33.48 46.02
CA ASP A 123 -17.55 -34.26 47.14
C ASP A 123 -18.18 -33.91 48.50
N GLY A 124 -18.81 -32.74 48.62
CA GLY A 124 -19.50 -32.28 49.83
C GLY A 124 -21.03 -32.22 49.64
N PRO A 125 -21.65 -31.04 49.41
CA PRO A 125 -23.10 -30.88 49.45
C PRO A 125 -23.94 -31.80 48.56
N ILE A 126 -23.41 -32.28 47.42
CA ILE A 126 -24.12 -33.28 46.59
C ILE A 126 -24.05 -34.67 47.23
N ALA A 127 -22.87 -35.11 47.70
CA ALA A 127 -22.71 -36.40 48.39
C ALA A 127 -23.48 -36.45 49.73
N GLU A 128 -23.46 -35.36 50.49
CA GLU A 128 -24.13 -35.21 51.78
C GLU A 128 -25.61 -34.80 51.68
N SER A 129 -26.09 -34.48 50.47
CA SER A 129 -27.44 -33.97 50.18
C SER A 129 -27.82 -32.64 50.87
N ASP A 130 -26.84 -31.85 51.33
CA ASP A 130 -27.07 -30.53 51.92
C ASP A 130 -27.43 -29.47 50.88
N ARG A 131 -28.70 -29.03 50.89
CA ARG A 131 -29.21 -27.97 50.02
C ARG A 131 -28.68 -26.57 50.39
N SER A 132 -28.20 -26.36 51.62
CA SER A 132 -27.80 -25.04 52.12
C SER A 132 -26.37 -24.67 51.72
N GLY A 133 -25.39 -25.57 51.92
CA GLY A 133 -24.03 -25.45 51.43
C GLY A 133 -23.97 -25.40 49.90
N LEU A 134 -24.81 -26.18 49.21
CA LEU A 134 -24.90 -26.16 47.75
C LEU A 134 -25.16 -24.75 47.20
N LEU A 135 -26.09 -23.99 47.78
CA LEU A 135 -26.40 -22.63 47.36
C LEU A 135 -25.21 -21.66 47.51
N TRP A 136 -24.46 -21.75 48.61
CA TRP A 136 -23.26 -20.94 48.82
C TRP A 136 -22.16 -21.23 47.81
N MET A 137 -21.97 -22.51 47.45
CA MET A 137 -20.92 -22.92 46.53
C MET A 137 -21.27 -22.66 45.07
N VAL A 138 -22.55 -22.79 44.68
CA VAL A 138 -23.05 -22.27 43.40
C VAL A 138 -22.89 -20.75 43.34
N GLY A 139 -23.18 -20.03 44.43
CA GLY A 139 -22.91 -18.60 44.55
C GLY A 139 -21.43 -18.25 44.36
N LEU A 140 -20.51 -19.07 44.87
CA LEU A 140 -19.07 -18.90 44.66
C LEU A 140 -18.65 -19.12 43.19
N VAL A 141 -19.24 -20.10 42.49
CA VAL A 141 -19.00 -20.29 41.04
C VAL A 141 -19.48 -19.09 40.24
N VAL A 142 -20.68 -18.56 40.54
CA VAL A 142 -21.20 -17.34 39.91
C VAL A 142 -20.30 -16.14 40.21
N LEU A 143 -19.83 -15.97 41.45
CA LEU A 143 -18.91 -14.92 41.84
C LEU A 143 -17.58 -15.00 41.07
N LEU A 144 -17.00 -16.20 40.90
CA LEU A 144 -15.77 -16.41 40.13
C LEU A 144 -15.98 -16.07 38.64
N GLY A 145 -17.07 -16.53 38.02
CA GLY A 145 -17.40 -16.20 36.62
C GLY A 145 -17.66 -14.71 36.39
N CYS A 146 -18.35 -14.04 37.32
CA CYS A 146 -18.52 -12.59 37.30
C CYS A 146 -17.19 -11.85 37.48
N ALA A 147 -16.31 -12.32 38.38
CA ALA A 147 -14.99 -11.74 38.58
C ALA A 147 -14.10 -11.89 37.32
N GLU A 148 -14.10 -13.08 36.70
CA GLU A 148 -13.42 -13.34 35.42
C GLU A 148 -13.93 -12.39 34.33
N ALA A 149 -15.24 -12.28 34.13
CA ALA A 149 -15.84 -11.39 33.13
C ALA A 149 -15.46 -9.91 33.36
N VAL A 150 -15.50 -9.44 34.61
CA VAL A 150 -15.08 -8.08 34.98
C VAL A 150 -13.58 -7.86 34.74
N LEU A 151 -12.73 -8.84 35.04
CA LEU A 151 -11.28 -8.77 34.81
C LEU A 151 -10.91 -8.83 33.31
N ILE A 152 -11.66 -9.58 32.49
CA ILE A 152 -11.53 -9.56 31.02
C ILE A 152 -11.95 -8.19 30.45
N PHE A 153 -13.05 -7.61 30.95
CA PHE A 153 -13.49 -6.27 30.57
C PHE A 153 -12.48 -5.20 30.99
N LEU A 154 -11.99 -5.25 32.24
CA LEU A 154 -10.99 -4.32 32.77
C LEU A 154 -9.69 -4.38 31.96
N ARG A 155 -9.17 -5.57 31.67
CA ARG A 155 -8.04 -5.78 30.75
C ARG A 155 -8.27 -5.06 29.41
N ARG A 156 -9.43 -5.29 28.77
CA ARG A 156 -9.76 -4.70 27.46
C ARG A 156 -9.89 -3.18 27.52
N ARG A 157 -10.41 -2.63 28.62
CA ARG A 157 -10.46 -1.17 28.88
C ARG A 157 -9.08 -0.57 29.08
N LEU A 158 -8.23 -1.19 29.91
CA LEU A 158 -6.88 -0.72 30.22
C LEU A 158 -5.98 -0.65 28.98
N ILE A 159 -6.07 -1.65 28.09
CA ILE A 159 -5.11 -1.80 26.98
C ILE A 159 -5.49 -1.03 25.69
N SER A 160 -6.79 -0.85 25.42
CA SER A 160 -7.28 -0.38 24.11
C SER A 160 -6.80 1.04 23.75
N GLY A 161 -7.00 2.01 24.66
CA GLY A 161 -6.56 3.39 24.46
C GLY A 161 -5.04 3.51 24.29
N PRO A 162 -4.23 3.04 25.28
CA PRO A 162 -2.78 3.19 25.24
C PRO A 162 -2.08 2.55 24.03
N THR A 163 -2.55 1.38 23.56
CA THR A 163 -1.98 0.71 22.38
C THR A 163 -2.43 1.33 21.05
N THR A 164 -3.61 1.97 21.01
CA THR A 164 -4.01 2.84 19.89
C THR A 164 -3.19 4.13 19.87
N GLY A 165 -2.85 4.67 21.04
CA GLY A 165 -1.91 5.78 21.19
C GLY A 165 -0.53 5.49 20.60
N ILE A 166 0.04 4.30 20.88
CA ILE A 166 1.29 3.84 20.24
C ILE A 166 1.18 3.86 18.72
N GLU A 167 0.11 3.28 18.15
CA GLU A 167 -0.08 3.22 16.69
C GLU A 167 -0.13 4.63 16.07
N ALA A 168 -0.82 5.58 16.73
CA ALA A 168 -0.90 6.97 16.31
C ALA A 168 0.47 7.69 16.38
N THR A 169 1.21 7.56 17.48
CA THR A 169 2.55 8.16 17.62
C THR A 169 3.54 7.56 16.62
N MET A 170 3.57 6.23 16.46
CA MET A 170 4.47 5.59 15.50
C MET A 170 4.13 5.94 14.05
N ARG A 171 2.84 6.16 13.71
CA ARG A 171 2.42 6.73 12.41
C ARG A 171 2.88 8.17 12.23
N HIS A 172 2.71 9.03 13.24
CA HIS A 172 3.16 10.42 13.19
C HIS A 172 4.67 10.51 12.97
N ASP A 173 5.46 9.76 13.74
CA ASP A 173 6.91 9.68 13.62
C ASP A 173 7.37 9.21 12.23
N LEU A 174 6.67 8.24 11.64
CA LEU A 174 6.95 7.72 10.30
C LEU A 174 6.62 8.75 9.22
N TYR A 175 5.41 9.33 9.28
CA TYR A 175 4.95 10.35 8.33
C TYR A 175 5.83 11.61 8.37
N HIS A 176 6.21 12.08 9.57
CA HIS A 176 7.07 13.24 9.73
C HIS A 176 8.51 12.98 9.29
N HIS A 177 8.98 11.73 9.39
CA HIS A 177 10.30 11.36 8.89
C HIS A 177 10.34 11.19 7.37
N LEU A 178 9.31 10.57 6.76
CA LEU A 178 9.20 10.41 5.31
C LEU A 178 9.29 11.75 4.58
N GLN A 179 8.60 12.79 5.06
CA GLN A 179 8.69 14.16 4.52
C GLN A 179 10.09 14.81 4.64
N ARG A 180 11.00 14.24 5.43
CA ARG A 180 12.39 14.69 5.62
C ARG A 180 13.42 13.73 5.04
N LEU A 181 13.00 12.69 4.31
CA LEU A 181 13.94 11.85 3.56
C LEU A 181 14.20 12.50 2.18
N PRO A 182 15.41 12.34 1.63
CA PRO A 182 15.79 12.95 0.35
C PRO A 182 14.97 12.36 -0.81
N ALA A 183 14.85 13.08 -1.93
CA ALA A 183 14.16 12.58 -3.13
C ALA A 183 14.67 11.18 -3.54
N SER A 184 16.00 10.98 -3.52
CA SER A 184 16.66 9.69 -3.73
C SER A 184 16.08 8.49 -2.95
N PHE A 185 15.46 8.70 -1.79
CA PHE A 185 14.81 7.64 -1.03
C PHE A 185 13.44 7.29 -1.63
N HIS A 186 12.67 8.26 -2.09
CA HIS A 186 11.36 8.02 -2.68
C HIS A 186 11.47 7.36 -4.06
N ASP A 187 12.42 7.79 -4.88
CA ASP A 187 12.69 7.25 -6.23
C ASP A 187 13.07 5.76 -6.21
N GLN A 188 13.59 5.25 -5.08
CA GLN A 188 13.95 3.84 -4.88
C GLN A 188 12.79 2.97 -4.33
N TRP A 189 11.63 3.55 -4.00
CA TRP A 189 10.59 2.90 -3.20
C TRP A 189 9.19 3.07 -3.80
N SER A 190 8.52 1.97 -4.16
CA SER A 190 7.14 2.08 -4.66
C SER A 190 6.16 2.54 -3.56
N SER A 191 5.30 3.49 -3.92
CA SER A 191 4.34 4.16 -3.02
C SER A 191 3.51 3.18 -2.18
N GLY A 192 3.05 2.09 -2.79
CA GLY A 192 2.30 1.02 -2.13
C GLY A 192 3.06 0.29 -1.01
N GLN A 193 4.40 0.17 -1.09
CA GLN A 193 5.19 -0.44 -0.01
C GLN A 193 5.26 0.46 1.22
N LEU A 194 5.43 1.77 1.04
CA LEU A 194 5.44 2.74 2.13
C LEU A 194 4.06 2.84 2.79
N LEU A 195 2.99 2.82 1.99
CA LEU A 195 1.60 2.80 2.49
C LEU A 195 1.30 1.53 3.30
N SER A 196 1.71 0.36 2.82
CA SER A 196 1.56 -0.92 3.51
C SER A 196 2.28 -0.93 4.87
N ARG A 197 3.50 -0.38 4.93
CA ARG A 197 4.25 -0.19 6.18
C ARG A 197 3.56 0.80 7.13
N ALA A 198 3.00 1.89 6.60
CA ALA A 198 2.27 2.91 7.39
C ALA A 198 0.92 2.43 7.96
N ILE A 199 0.27 1.44 7.34
CA ILE A 199 -1.04 0.94 7.74
C ILE A 199 -0.94 -0.45 8.41
N ASN A 200 -0.57 -1.48 7.66
CA ASN A 200 -0.67 -2.88 8.06
C ASN A 200 0.33 -3.26 9.16
N ASP A 201 1.60 -2.90 8.98
CA ASP A 201 2.67 -3.31 9.89
C ASP A 201 2.48 -2.69 11.29
N LEU A 202 2.04 -1.43 11.32
CA LEU A 202 1.68 -0.71 12.54
C LEU A 202 0.43 -1.30 13.23
N ALA A 203 -0.57 -1.73 12.46
CA ALA A 203 -1.72 -2.45 13.00
C ALA A 203 -1.32 -3.83 13.59
N GLN A 204 -0.36 -4.53 12.98
CA GLN A 204 0.20 -5.78 13.52
C GLN A 204 1.03 -5.53 14.80
N VAL A 205 1.80 -4.44 14.88
CA VAL A 205 2.48 -4.01 16.12
C VAL A 205 1.47 -3.70 17.23
N ARG A 206 0.39 -2.95 16.94
CA ARG A 206 -0.68 -2.72 17.93
C ARG A 206 -1.33 -4.03 18.37
N ARG A 207 -1.69 -4.93 17.44
CA ARG A 207 -2.31 -6.23 17.77
C ARG A 207 -1.40 -7.08 18.66
N PHE A 208 -0.08 -7.02 18.45
CA PHE A 208 0.89 -7.69 19.29
C PHE A 208 0.89 -7.16 20.72
N LEU A 209 1.05 -5.84 20.89
CA LEU A 209 1.08 -5.21 22.21
C LEU A 209 -0.26 -5.33 22.95
N ALA A 210 -1.39 -5.26 22.25
CA ALA A 210 -2.72 -5.31 22.83
C ALA A 210 -3.23 -6.73 23.18
N PHE A 211 -2.65 -7.76 22.58
CA PHE A 211 -3.13 -9.15 22.71
C PHE A 211 -1.98 -10.16 22.82
N ILE A 212 -1.19 -10.33 21.76
CA ILE A 212 -0.28 -11.49 21.62
C ILE A 212 0.77 -11.52 22.73
N ALA A 213 1.42 -10.39 23.02
CA ALA A 213 2.43 -10.29 24.07
C ALA A 213 1.88 -10.58 25.48
N ILE A 214 0.63 -10.20 25.75
CA ILE A 214 -0.05 -10.46 27.03
C ILE A 214 -0.39 -11.95 27.13
N PHE A 215 -1.06 -12.52 26.11
CA PHE A 215 -1.47 -13.93 26.15
C PHE A 215 -0.31 -14.91 26.07
N LEU A 216 0.82 -14.56 25.44
CA LEU A 216 2.03 -15.38 25.47
C LEU A 216 2.52 -15.61 26.92
N VAL A 217 2.58 -14.55 27.73
CA VAL A 217 2.97 -14.65 29.15
C VAL A 217 1.88 -15.32 29.98
N VAL A 218 0.63 -14.89 29.84
CA VAL A 218 -0.50 -15.40 30.63
C VAL A 218 -0.74 -16.88 30.37
N ASN A 219 -0.79 -17.32 29.11
CA ASN A 219 -1.00 -18.73 28.78
C ASN A 219 0.16 -19.59 29.27
N THR A 220 1.41 -19.10 29.22
CA THR A 220 2.56 -19.82 29.81
C THR A 220 2.38 -20.04 31.31
N ILE A 221 1.97 -19.02 32.05
CA ILE A 221 1.72 -19.14 33.51
C ILE A 221 0.51 -20.05 33.78
N THR A 222 -0.59 -19.87 33.06
CA THR A 222 -1.82 -20.67 33.23
C THR A 222 -1.61 -22.15 32.88
N ILE A 223 -0.74 -22.48 31.92
CA ILE A 223 -0.31 -23.86 31.65
C ILE A 223 0.46 -24.43 32.84
N ILE A 224 1.43 -23.68 33.40
CA ILE A 224 2.24 -24.14 34.54
C ILE A 224 1.36 -24.35 35.79
N VAL A 225 0.49 -23.37 36.12
CA VAL A 225 -0.40 -23.46 37.27
C VAL A 225 -1.44 -24.56 37.08
N GLY A 226 -2.07 -24.63 35.91
CA GLY A 226 -3.07 -25.66 35.61
C GLY A 226 -2.49 -27.09 35.62
N LEU A 227 -1.27 -27.28 35.09
CA LEU A 227 -0.57 -28.56 35.20
C LEU A 227 -0.26 -28.92 36.66
N GLY A 228 0.15 -27.93 37.47
CA GLY A 228 0.32 -28.10 38.93
C GLY A 228 -0.97 -28.50 39.65
N VAL A 229 -2.11 -27.91 39.26
CA VAL A 229 -3.44 -28.31 39.75
C VAL A 229 -3.77 -29.75 39.38
N LEU A 230 -3.52 -30.17 38.14
CA LEU A 230 -3.75 -31.57 37.72
C LEU A 230 -2.89 -32.55 38.53
N PHE A 231 -1.60 -32.27 38.72
CA PHE A 231 -0.71 -33.08 39.56
C PHE A 231 -1.15 -33.15 41.03
N TYR A 232 -1.70 -32.06 41.57
CA TYR A 232 -2.26 -32.02 42.92
C TYR A 232 -3.54 -32.85 43.06
N LEU A 233 -4.40 -32.87 42.04
CA LEU A 233 -5.63 -33.67 42.02
C LEU A 233 -5.34 -35.17 41.91
N ALA A 234 -4.52 -35.57 40.92
CA ALA A 234 -3.95 -36.90 40.83
C ALA A 234 -2.74 -36.89 39.87
N PRO A 235 -1.59 -37.51 40.21
CA PRO A 235 -0.40 -37.48 39.35
C PRO A 235 -0.63 -37.98 37.92
N PHE A 236 -1.55 -38.91 37.70
CA PHE A 236 -1.85 -39.43 36.36
C PHE A 236 -2.50 -38.39 35.44
N PHE A 237 -3.29 -37.43 35.96
CA PHE A 237 -3.85 -36.35 35.13
C PHE A 237 -2.75 -35.47 34.53
N GLY A 238 -1.77 -35.08 35.36
CA GLY A 238 -0.61 -34.30 34.92
C GLY A 238 0.27 -35.06 33.91
N ILE A 239 0.48 -36.36 34.15
CA ILE A 239 1.22 -37.24 33.22
C ILE A 239 0.50 -37.39 31.88
N VAL A 240 -0.81 -37.66 31.87
CA VAL A 240 -1.58 -37.82 30.61
C VAL A 240 -1.55 -36.55 29.78
N LEU A 241 -1.73 -35.36 30.40
CA LEU A 241 -1.66 -34.10 29.67
C LEU A 241 -0.24 -33.81 29.11
N LEU A 242 0.83 -34.12 29.86
CA LEU A 242 2.21 -34.01 29.37
C LEU A 242 2.48 -34.96 28.20
N VAL A 243 2.06 -36.22 28.31
CA VAL A 243 2.25 -37.25 27.27
C VAL A 243 1.46 -36.91 26.00
N ALA A 244 0.27 -36.31 26.11
CA ALA A 244 -0.48 -35.78 24.97
C ALA A 244 0.17 -34.50 24.39
N GLY A 245 0.74 -33.64 25.23
CA GLY A 245 1.35 -32.37 24.83
C GLY A 245 2.69 -32.51 24.10
N ILE A 246 3.51 -33.51 24.42
CA ILE A 246 4.84 -33.71 23.79
C ILE A 246 4.74 -33.95 22.27
N PRO A 247 3.90 -34.87 21.75
CA PRO A 247 3.69 -35.03 20.31
C PRO A 247 3.16 -33.75 19.65
N VAL A 248 2.23 -33.03 20.29
CA VAL A 248 1.70 -31.76 19.78
C VAL A 248 2.83 -30.74 19.61
N ALA A 249 3.68 -30.53 20.62
CA ALA A 249 4.81 -29.60 20.54
C ALA A 249 5.80 -29.99 19.43
N VAL A 250 6.13 -31.28 19.28
CA VAL A 250 7.01 -31.78 18.22
C VAL A 250 6.39 -31.61 16.83
N LEU A 251 5.08 -31.80 16.67
CA LEU A 251 4.40 -31.58 15.40
C LEU A 251 4.25 -30.09 15.07
N CYS A 252 4.01 -29.21 16.04
CA CYS A 252 4.02 -27.75 15.84
C CYS A 252 5.39 -27.27 15.33
N ALA A 253 6.50 -27.75 15.92
CA ALA A 253 7.85 -27.41 15.46
C ALA A 253 8.14 -27.92 14.03
N ARG A 254 7.67 -29.13 13.68
CA ARG A 254 7.79 -29.68 12.32
C ARG A 254 6.87 -28.97 11.31
N TYR A 255 5.69 -28.53 11.75
CA TYR A 255 4.74 -27.76 10.96
C TYR A 255 5.35 -26.42 10.55
N GLU A 256 5.92 -25.64 11.47
CA GLU A 256 6.51 -24.32 11.15
C GLU A 256 7.60 -24.44 10.07
N ALA A 257 8.44 -25.47 10.14
CA ALA A 257 9.47 -25.74 9.13
C ALA A 257 8.90 -26.09 7.74
N GLN A 258 7.79 -26.83 7.65
CA GLN A 258 7.16 -27.22 6.36
C GLN A 258 6.21 -26.16 5.81
N TYR A 259 5.48 -25.48 6.69
CA TYR A 259 4.50 -24.46 6.37
C TYR A 259 5.18 -23.17 5.91
N SER A 260 6.24 -22.71 6.58
CA SER A 260 6.95 -21.48 6.21
C SER A 260 7.52 -21.53 4.77
N VAL A 261 8.07 -22.67 4.33
CA VAL A 261 8.52 -22.87 2.94
C VAL A 261 7.34 -22.85 1.96
N SER A 262 6.25 -23.55 2.29
CA SER A 262 5.05 -23.61 1.44
C SER A 262 4.33 -22.26 1.34
N SER A 263 4.33 -21.49 2.42
CA SER A 263 3.72 -20.16 2.52
C SER A 263 4.50 -19.09 1.77
N ARG A 264 5.85 -19.14 1.79
CA ARG A 264 6.70 -18.30 0.93
C ARG A 264 6.36 -18.52 -0.54
N ARG A 265 6.43 -19.78 -1.00
CA ARG A 265 6.13 -20.11 -2.40
C ARG A 265 4.74 -19.64 -2.85
N SER A 266 3.73 -19.66 -1.99
CA SER A 266 2.41 -19.15 -2.35
C SER A 266 2.29 -17.63 -2.29
N GLN A 267 3.06 -16.94 -1.44
CA GLN A 267 3.23 -15.48 -1.49
C GLN A 267 3.92 -15.07 -2.80
N ASP A 268 5.02 -15.73 -3.17
CA ASP A 268 5.74 -15.49 -4.43
C ASP A 268 4.79 -15.67 -5.63
N GLN A 269 4.08 -16.81 -5.70
CA GLN A 269 3.08 -17.09 -6.74
C GLN A 269 1.85 -16.16 -6.71
N THR A 270 1.55 -15.51 -5.59
CA THR A 270 0.50 -14.49 -5.50
C THR A 270 1.00 -13.15 -6.06
N GLY A 271 2.28 -12.82 -5.83
CA GLY A 271 2.97 -11.71 -6.50
C GLY A 271 2.98 -11.88 -8.01
N ASP A 272 3.49 -13.02 -8.51
CA ASP A 272 3.50 -13.38 -9.94
C ASP A 272 2.13 -13.22 -10.62
N LEU A 273 1.06 -13.58 -9.89
CA LEU A 273 -0.32 -13.52 -10.38
C LEU A 273 -0.86 -12.07 -10.37
N ALA A 274 -0.55 -11.30 -9.33
CA ALA A 274 -0.90 -9.89 -9.23
C ALA A 274 -0.20 -9.06 -10.31
N THR A 275 1.10 -9.28 -10.53
CA THR A 275 1.88 -8.63 -11.60
C THR A 275 1.29 -8.95 -12.98
N THR A 276 0.91 -10.21 -13.27
CA THR A 276 0.21 -10.53 -14.53
C THR A 276 -1.12 -9.79 -14.68
N ILE A 277 -1.88 -9.54 -13.60
CA ILE A 277 -3.09 -8.71 -13.65
C ILE A 277 -2.73 -7.25 -13.95
N GLU A 278 -1.77 -6.69 -13.23
CA GLU A 278 -1.31 -5.30 -13.34
C GLU A 278 -0.78 -5.00 -14.75
N GLU A 279 0.11 -5.85 -15.27
CA GLU A 279 0.56 -5.87 -16.68
C GLU A 279 -0.62 -5.88 -17.66
N SER A 280 -1.64 -6.71 -17.39
CA SER A 280 -2.81 -6.87 -18.28
C SER A 280 -3.78 -5.68 -18.23
N VAL A 281 -3.86 -4.96 -17.10
CA VAL A 281 -4.71 -3.79 -16.91
C VAL A 281 -4.04 -2.54 -17.48
N LEU A 282 -2.77 -2.28 -17.13
CA LEU A 282 -1.99 -1.18 -17.70
C LEU A 282 -1.82 -1.37 -19.22
N GLY A 283 -1.47 -2.59 -19.63
CA GLY A 283 -1.34 -3.01 -21.01
C GLY A 283 -2.66 -3.28 -21.74
N VAL A 284 -3.84 -2.99 -21.17
CA VAL A 284 -5.14 -3.42 -21.75
C VAL A 284 -5.37 -2.93 -23.18
N ARG A 285 -4.84 -1.74 -23.53
CA ARG A 285 -4.85 -1.20 -24.90
C ARG A 285 -4.05 -2.08 -25.86
N VAL A 286 -2.84 -2.50 -25.45
CA VAL A 286 -1.96 -3.42 -26.21
C VAL A 286 -2.60 -4.81 -26.33
N LEU A 287 -3.15 -5.35 -25.23
CA LEU A 287 -3.84 -6.65 -25.23
C LEU A 287 -5.03 -6.68 -26.20
N LYS A 288 -5.79 -5.58 -26.30
CA LYS A 288 -6.90 -5.43 -27.24
C LYS A 288 -6.39 -5.26 -28.68
N ALA A 289 -5.48 -4.33 -28.93
CA ALA A 289 -4.95 -4.03 -30.27
C ALA A 289 -4.33 -5.27 -30.96
N PHE A 290 -3.53 -6.07 -30.22
CA PHE A 290 -2.92 -7.30 -30.75
C PHE A 290 -3.77 -8.57 -30.55
N GLY A 291 -5.01 -8.44 -30.03
CA GLY A 291 -5.90 -9.59 -29.76
C GLY A 291 -5.39 -10.60 -28.72
N ARG A 292 -4.33 -10.26 -27.96
CA ARG A 292 -3.58 -11.19 -27.10
C ARG A 292 -4.24 -11.52 -25.76
N GLY A 293 -5.43 -11.01 -25.47
CA GLY A 293 -6.17 -11.31 -24.22
C GLY A 293 -6.32 -12.81 -23.93
N ARG A 294 -6.55 -13.67 -24.96
CA ARG A 294 -6.61 -15.14 -24.80
C ARG A 294 -5.26 -15.77 -24.40
N HIS A 295 -4.13 -15.14 -24.70
CA HIS A 295 -2.80 -15.63 -24.34
C HIS A 295 -2.48 -15.32 -22.88
N LEU A 296 -2.64 -14.06 -22.43
CA LEU A 296 -2.42 -13.72 -21.02
C LEU A 296 -3.46 -14.38 -20.11
N GLY A 297 -4.71 -14.56 -20.57
CA GLY A 297 -5.70 -15.37 -19.85
C GLY A 297 -5.28 -16.83 -19.60
N ARG A 298 -4.47 -17.43 -20.49
CA ARG A 298 -3.87 -18.75 -20.28
C ARG A 298 -2.72 -18.70 -19.26
N LYS A 299 -1.77 -17.75 -19.40
CA LYS A 299 -0.68 -17.48 -18.43
C LYS A 299 -1.25 -17.33 -17.01
N PHE A 300 -2.25 -16.46 -16.86
CA PHE A 300 -2.98 -16.24 -15.61
C PHE A 300 -3.63 -17.52 -15.07
N ALA A 301 -4.37 -18.27 -15.91
CA ALA A 301 -5.01 -19.50 -15.49
C ALA A 301 -4.01 -20.61 -15.08
N GLU A 302 -2.79 -20.60 -15.62
CA GLU A 302 -1.70 -21.52 -15.26
C GLU A 302 -1.05 -21.12 -13.94
N GLN A 303 -0.71 -19.84 -13.76
CA GLN A 303 -0.24 -19.28 -12.49
C GLN A 303 -1.26 -19.54 -11.36
N ALA A 304 -2.56 -19.28 -11.61
CA ALA A 304 -3.63 -19.53 -10.65
C ALA A 304 -3.80 -21.03 -10.31
N ARG A 305 -3.65 -21.94 -11.28
CA ARG A 305 -3.65 -23.40 -11.03
C ARG A 305 -2.44 -23.83 -10.19
N ALA A 306 -1.27 -23.25 -10.44
CA ALA A 306 -0.05 -23.52 -9.67
C ALA A 306 -0.18 -22.99 -8.22
N LEU A 307 -0.68 -21.77 -8.04
CA LEU A 307 -0.98 -21.18 -6.73
C LEU A 307 -2.01 -22.01 -5.95
N ARG A 308 -3.14 -22.39 -6.60
CA ARG A 308 -4.16 -23.26 -6.00
C ARG A 308 -3.56 -24.58 -5.49
N THR A 309 -2.61 -25.16 -6.24
CA THR A 309 -1.95 -26.42 -5.85
C THR A 309 -1.06 -26.23 -4.63
N THR A 310 -0.32 -25.11 -4.54
CA THR A 310 0.46 -24.74 -3.34
C THR A 310 -0.44 -24.45 -2.14
N GLU A 311 -1.56 -23.75 -2.31
CA GLU A 311 -2.52 -23.49 -1.24
C GLU A 311 -3.21 -24.77 -0.75
N MET A 312 -3.63 -25.68 -1.64
CA MET A 312 -4.15 -26.99 -1.23
C MET A 312 -3.10 -27.81 -0.48
N ARG A 313 -1.81 -27.70 -0.82
CA ARG A 313 -0.71 -28.30 -0.03
C ARG A 313 -0.57 -27.64 1.34
N LYS A 314 -0.68 -26.31 1.45
CA LYS A 314 -0.69 -25.58 2.74
C LYS A 314 -1.88 -26.01 3.61
N VAL A 315 -3.09 -26.10 3.04
CA VAL A 315 -4.30 -26.60 3.71
C VAL A 315 -4.11 -28.05 4.14
N GLY A 316 -3.53 -28.92 3.31
CA GLY A 316 -3.21 -30.31 3.68
C GLY A 316 -2.12 -30.46 4.75
N ILE A 317 -1.23 -29.48 4.92
CA ILE A 317 -0.30 -29.39 6.07
C ILE A 317 -1.05 -28.92 7.32
N MET A 318 -1.87 -27.87 7.18
CA MET A 318 -2.66 -27.26 8.25
C MET A 318 -3.71 -28.22 8.85
N GLY A 319 -4.48 -28.92 8.02
CA GLY A 319 -5.50 -29.87 8.47
C GLY A 319 -4.93 -31.07 9.22
N ARG A 320 -3.73 -31.55 8.84
CA ARG A 320 -3.01 -32.60 9.59
C ARG A 320 -2.50 -32.11 10.94
N LEU A 321 -2.12 -30.83 11.06
CA LEU A 321 -1.82 -30.24 12.37
C LEU A 321 -3.09 -30.18 13.23
N TRP A 322 -4.17 -29.57 12.74
CA TRP A 322 -5.43 -29.42 13.47
C TRP A 322 -6.02 -30.76 13.93
N LEU A 323 -5.97 -31.79 13.09
CA LEU A 323 -6.40 -33.14 13.46
C LEU A 323 -5.69 -33.64 14.73
N VAL A 324 -4.37 -33.48 14.81
CA VAL A 324 -3.59 -33.93 15.98
C VAL A 324 -3.75 -32.98 17.18
N VAL A 325 -3.78 -31.67 16.93
CA VAL A 325 -3.96 -30.63 17.96
C VAL A 325 -5.31 -30.77 18.67
N ILE A 326 -6.38 -31.17 17.98
CA ILE A 326 -7.70 -31.42 18.57
C ILE A 326 -7.79 -32.85 19.15
N ALA A 327 -7.38 -33.87 18.40
CA ALA A 327 -7.62 -35.27 18.81
C ALA A 327 -6.74 -35.73 20.00
N LEU A 328 -5.52 -35.22 20.17
CA LEU A 328 -4.68 -35.63 21.31
C LEU A 328 -5.18 -35.13 22.67
N PRO A 329 -5.62 -33.86 22.84
CA PRO A 329 -6.28 -33.42 24.07
C PRO A 329 -7.56 -34.22 24.38
N GLU A 330 -8.43 -34.46 23.39
CA GLU A 330 -9.69 -35.21 23.58
C GLU A 330 -9.44 -36.69 23.92
N THR A 331 -8.47 -37.35 23.29
CA THR A 331 -8.07 -38.72 23.69
C THR A 331 -7.37 -38.73 25.05
N GLY A 332 -6.63 -37.69 25.41
CA GLY A 332 -6.13 -37.48 26.77
C GLY A 332 -7.27 -37.38 27.79
N ILE A 333 -8.31 -36.61 27.51
CA ILE A 333 -9.51 -36.51 28.35
C ILE A 333 -10.23 -37.87 28.47
N ALA A 334 -10.38 -38.61 27.37
CA ALA A 334 -10.96 -39.95 27.40
C ALA A 334 -10.14 -40.94 28.27
N VAL A 335 -8.80 -40.87 28.21
CA VAL A 335 -7.90 -41.65 29.09
C VAL A 335 -8.02 -41.20 30.55
N MET A 336 -8.15 -39.90 30.81
CA MET A 336 -8.36 -39.37 32.16
C MET A 336 -9.72 -39.80 32.75
N ILE A 337 -10.77 -39.88 31.93
CA ILE A 337 -12.07 -40.46 32.31
C ILE A 337 -11.92 -41.96 32.63
N ALA A 338 -11.26 -42.73 31.78
CA ALA A 338 -11.12 -44.19 31.95
C ALA A 338 -10.28 -44.56 33.19
N LEU A 339 -9.07 -44.00 33.31
CA LEU A 339 -8.19 -44.24 34.46
C LEU A 339 -8.79 -43.68 35.75
N GLY A 340 -9.41 -42.50 35.69
CA GLY A 340 -10.05 -41.87 36.83
C GLY A 340 -11.31 -42.60 37.29
N GLY A 341 -12.11 -43.16 36.37
CA GLY A 341 -13.26 -43.99 36.70
C GLY A 341 -12.88 -45.26 37.45
N LEU A 342 -11.78 -45.91 37.05
CA LEU A 342 -11.18 -47.02 37.81
C LEU A 342 -10.68 -46.56 39.18
N ALA A 343 -9.93 -45.45 39.23
CA ALA A 343 -9.42 -44.90 40.49
C ALA A 343 -10.52 -44.52 41.50
N VAL A 344 -11.69 -44.07 41.02
CA VAL A 344 -12.90 -43.81 41.83
C VAL A 344 -13.56 -45.12 42.27
N ALA A 345 -13.65 -46.14 41.42
CA ALA A 345 -14.19 -47.46 41.78
C ALA A 345 -13.34 -48.17 42.85
N ASP A 346 -12.01 -48.01 42.78
CA ASP A 346 -11.05 -48.51 43.79
C ASP A 346 -10.98 -47.62 45.06
N GLY A 347 -11.78 -46.54 45.14
CA GLY A 347 -11.83 -45.61 46.28
C GLY A 347 -10.58 -44.73 46.45
N SER A 348 -9.64 -44.77 45.52
CA SER A 348 -8.38 -44.01 45.56
C SER A 348 -8.50 -42.54 45.10
N LEU A 349 -9.64 -42.19 44.48
CA LEU A 349 -9.95 -40.86 43.96
C LEU A 349 -11.42 -40.53 44.26
N THR A 350 -11.76 -39.26 44.50
CA THR A 350 -13.15 -38.82 44.66
C THR A 350 -13.80 -38.49 43.31
N LEU A 351 -15.13 -38.59 43.23
CA LEU A 351 -15.87 -38.27 42.01
C LEU A 351 -15.71 -36.79 41.62
N GLY A 352 -15.66 -35.88 42.61
CA GLY A 352 -15.39 -34.46 42.39
C GLY A 352 -13.96 -34.21 41.90
N ALA A 353 -12.96 -34.92 42.42
CA ALA A 353 -11.57 -34.82 41.93
C ALA A 353 -11.46 -35.26 40.47
N LEU A 354 -12.21 -36.29 40.07
CA LEU A 354 -12.31 -36.71 38.67
C LEU A 354 -12.92 -35.62 37.77
N VAL A 355 -14.07 -35.06 38.17
CA VAL A 355 -14.71 -33.97 37.40
C VAL A 355 -13.83 -32.72 37.34
N ALA A 356 -13.13 -32.36 38.41
CA ALA A 356 -12.17 -31.26 38.38
C ALA A 356 -10.97 -31.56 37.47
N GLY A 357 -10.38 -32.75 37.53
CA GLY A 357 -9.26 -33.13 36.65
C GLY A 357 -9.61 -32.98 35.17
N ILE A 358 -10.78 -33.50 34.78
CA ILE A 358 -11.31 -33.40 33.41
C ILE A 358 -11.59 -31.94 33.03
N THR A 359 -12.36 -31.20 33.84
CA THR A 359 -12.75 -29.82 33.50
C THR A 359 -11.56 -28.84 33.52
N THR A 360 -10.59 -29.03 34.42
CA THR A 360 -9.30 -28.33 34.39
C THR A 360 -8.55 -28.62 33.09
N ALA A 361 -8.44 -29.88 32.66
CA ALA A 361 -7.80 -30.24 31.39
C ALA A 361 -8.49 -29.59 30.17
N THR A 362 -9.82 -29.53 30.15
CA THR A 362 -10.59 -28.84 29.11
C THR A 362 -10.30 -27.33 29.07
N VAL A 363 -10.15 -26.67 30.22
CA VAL A 363 -9.77 -25.24 30.31
C VAL A 363 -8.33 -25.02 29.83
N LEU A 364 -7.40 -25.93 30.13
CA LEU A 364 -6.01 -25.91 29.67
C LEU A 364 -5.85 -26.05 28.14
N ARG A 365 -6.85 -26.60 27.43
CA ARG A 365 -6.80 -26.83 25.98
C ARG A 365 -6.50 -25.54 25.20
N TRP A 366 -7.28 -24.47 25.41
CA TRP A 366 -7.09 -23.22 24.64
C TRP A 366 -5.74 -22.52 24.87
N PRO A 367 -5.21 -22.40 26.10
CA PRO A 367 -3.84 -21.93 26.34
C PRO A 367 -2.77 -22.71 25.58
N ILE A 368 -2.92 -24.04 25.48
CA ILE A 368 -1.96 -24.92 24.79
C ILE A 368 -2.07 -24.76 23.27
N GLU A 369 -3.28 -24.84 22.70
CA GLU A 369 -3.53 -24.70 21.25
C GLU A 369 -3.06 -23.34 20.71
N SER A 370 -3.42 -22.25 21.40
CA SER A 370 -3.12 -20.89 20.95
C SER A 370 -1.62 -20.57 20.95
N MET A 371 -0.80 -21.28 21.73
CA MET A 371 0.63 -21.04 21.85
C MET A 371 1.36 -21.08 20.49
N GLY A 372 1.02 -22.03 19.62
CA GLY A 372 1.63 -22.14 18.28
C GLY A 372 1.39 -20.90 17.43
N TRP A 373 0.13 -20.46 17.32
CA TRP A 373 -0.23 -19.25 16.57
C TRP A 373 0.36 -17.98 17.20
N LEU A 374 0.38 -17.87 18.54
CA LEU A 374 1.01 -16.74 19.25
C LEU A 374 2.51 -16.62 18.92
N LEU A 375 3.23 -17.74 18.75
CA LEU A 375 4.65 -17.75 18.33
C LEU A 375 4.84 -17.32 16.86
N THR A 376 4.02 -17.84 15.94
CA THR A 376 4.07 -17.44 14.52
C THR A 376 3.75 -15.95 14.38
N GLU A 377 2.72 -15.44 15.08
CA GLU A 377 2.37 -14.02 15.13
C GLU A 377 3.50 -13.14 15.69
N THR A 378 4.14 -13.56 16.80
CA THR A 378 5.29 -12.86 17.37
C THR A 378 6.42 -12.70 16.34
N SER A 379 6.62 -13.70 15.49
CA SER A 379 7.63 -13.71 14.42
C SER A 379 7.25 -12.80 13.24
N GLN A 380 5.95 -12.72 12.91
CA GLN A 380 5.44 -11.77 11.92
C GLN A 380 5.56 -10.33 12.42
N THR A 381 5.18 -10.04 13.68
CA THR A 381 5.34 -8.71 14.27
C THR A 381 6.80 -8.28 14.34
N ALA A 382 7.74 -9.19 14.63
CA ALA A 382 9.16 -8.87 14.56
C ALA A 382 9.58 -8.41 13.15
N THR A 383 9.07 -9.07 12.11
CA THR A 383 9.32 -8.72 10.70
C THR A 383 8.66 -7.39 10.30
N ALA A 384 7.44 -7.12 10.77
CA ALA A 384 6.77 -5.83 10.62
C ALA A 384 7.53 -4.70 11.36
N SER A 385 8.05 -5.00 12.54
CA SER A 385 8.85 -4.04 13.32
C SER A 385 10.20 -3.74 12.67
N ASP A 386 10.89 -4.72 12.08
CA ASP A 386 12.12 -4.44 11.34
C ASP A 386 11.84 -3.62 10.06
N ARG A 387 10.73 -3.87 9.34
CA ARG A 387 10.30 -3.02 8.19
C ARG A 387 9.88 -1.61 8.61
N TYR A 388 9.31 -1.42 9.79
CA TYR A 388 9.09 -0.08 10.36
C TYR A 388 10.44 0.62 10.61
N TRP A 389 11.40 -0.07 11.23
CA TRP A 389 12.70 0.51 11.54
C TRP A 389 13.61 0.70 10.32
N GLU A 390 13.48 -0.08 9.26
CA GLU A 390 14.17 0.13 7.98
C GLU A 390 13.90 1.53 7.41
N VAL A 391 12.65 2.02 7.49
CA VAL A 391 12.28 3.39 7.08
C VAL A 391 12.65 4.42 8.17
N ARG A 392 12.67 4.05 9.46
CA ARG A 392 13.01 4.97 10.56
C ARG A 392 14.50 5.15 10.83
N ASP A 393 15.33 4.23 10.32
CA ASP A 393 16.80 4.27 10.34
C ASP A 393 17.37 4.88 9.05
N ALA A 394 16.53 5.21 8.07
CA ALA A 394 16.95 5.78 6.79
C ALA A 394 17.64 7.15 7.01
N VAL A 395 18.81 7.30 6.41
CA VAL A 395 19.65 8.50 6.59
C VAL A 395 19.07 9.66 5.79
N ARG A 396 18.91 10.81 6.45
CA ARG A 396 18.66 12.08 5.78
C ARG A 396 20.00 12.62 5.30
N THR A 397 20.22 12.64 3.98
CA THR A 397 21.39 13.29 3.39
C THR A 397 21.17 14.80 3.29
N VAL A 398 19.98 15.20 2.84
CA VAL A 398 19.49 16.57 2.89
C VAL A 398 18.76 16.80 4.22
N ASP A 399 19.38 17.55 5.13
CA ASP A 399 18.77 18.10 6.35
C ASP A 399 19.29 19.54 6.57
N GLU A 400 18.77 20.24 7.58
CA GLU A 400 19.13 21.63 7.88
C GLU A 400 20.62 21.79 8.26
N PRO A 401 21.28 22.90 7.85
CA PRO A 401 22.68 23.16 8.20
C PRO A 401 22.88 23.32 9.72
N SER A 402 23.93 22.68 10.24
CA SER A 402 24.30 22.80 11.67
C SER A 402 24.70 24.22 12.10
N ARG A 403 24.99 25.10 11.13
CA ARG A 403 25.26 26.53 11.29
C ARG A 403 24.67 27.26 10.07
N PRO A 404 23.39 27.66 10.11
CA PRO A 404 22.77 28.33 8.97
C PRO A 404 23.45 29.67 8.66
N VAL A 405 23.78 29.88 7.39
CA VAL A 405 24.24 31.15 6.83
C VAL A 405 23.03 31.91 6.28
N ALA A 406 23.00 33.23 6.49
CA ALA A 406 22.01 34.10 5.86
C ALA A 406 22.49 34.56 4.49
N LEU A 407 21.58 34.70 3.53
CA LEU A 407 21.88 35.34 2.24
C LEU A 407 22.34 36.81 2.45
N PRO A 408 23.22 37.34 1.58
CA PRO A 408 23.57 38.76 1.58
C PRO A 408 22.34 39.68 1.49
N ALA A 409 22.43 40.88 2.07
CA ALA A 409 21.33 41.85 2.03
C ALA A 409 21.05 42.39 0.61
N ASP A 410 22.02 42.27 -0.28
CA ASP A 410 22.01 42.65 -1.69
C ASP A 410 21.85 41.45 -2.64
N ALA A 411 21.53 40.26 -2.12
CA ALA A 411 21.28 39.03 -2.87
C ALA A 411 20.24 39.22 -4.00
N ARG A 412 20.60 38.81 -5.23
CA ARG A 412 19.81 39.01 -6.45
C ARG A 412 19.49 37.72 -7.21
N GLY A 413 19.86 36.56 -6.66
CA GLY A 413 19.69 35.28 -7.32
C GLY A 413 20.80 34.94 -8.31
N GLU A 414 22.08 35.30 -8.08
CA GLU A 414 23.16 34.68 -8.86
C GLU A 414 23.21 33.18 -8.55
N LEU A 415 23.00 32.33 -9.57
CA LEU A 415 23.10 30.88 -9.44
C LEU A 415 24.39 30.39 -10.10
N ARG A 416 25.22 29.69 -9.32
CA ARG A 416 26.52 29.21 -9.79
C ARG A 416 26.80 27.78 -9.36
N PHE A 417 27.31 26.99 -10.31
CA PHE A 417 27.82 25.65 -10.13
C PHE A 417 29.34 25.74 -10.20
N GLU A 418 30.04 25.20 -9.21
CA GLU A 418 31.50 25.18 -9.16
C GLU A 418 32.02 23.75 -9.04
N ASN A 419 32.67 23.27 -10.10
CA ASN A 419 33.28 21.94 -10.23
C ASN A 419 32.31 20.81 -9.83
N VAL A 420 31.03 20.98 -10.13
CA VAL A 420 29.95 20.12 -9.63
C VAL A 420 30.03 18.73 -10.24
N SER A 421 30.10 17.73 -9.37
CA SER A 421 30.00 16.32 -9.74
C SER A 421 28.87 15.65 -8.98
N PHE A 422 28.16 14.73 -9.66
CA PHE A 422 27.03 14.02 -9.08
C PHE A 422 26.89 12.59 -9.62
N ALA A 423 26.55 11.66 -8.73
CA ALA A 423 26.13 10.31 -9.06
C ALA A 423 24.95 9.93 -8.14
N TYR A 424 23.93 9.25 -8.69
CA TYR A 424 22.86 8.70 -7.86
C TYR A 424 23.41 7.56 -6.97
N ALA A 425 22.93 7.48 -5.73
CA ALA A 425 23.44 6.50 -4.75
C ALA A 425 23.14 5.02 -5.10
N ALA A 426 22.30 4.77 -6.11
CA ALA A 426 21.79 3.44 -6.50
C ALA A 426 22.78 2.56 -7.30
N GLU A 427 24.06 2.63 -6.99
CA GLU A 427 25.10 1.66 -7.43
C GLU A 427 26.17 1.47 -6.33
N ALA A 428 26.52 2.55 -5.63
CA ALA A 428 27.48 2.52 -4.52
C ALA A 428 26.87 2.03 -3.18
N ALA A 429 26.60 0.72 -3.12
CA ALA A 429 26.46 -0.10 -1.90
C ALA A 429 25.69 0.48 -0.68
N GLY A 430 24.51 -0.07 -0.40
CA GLY A 430 23.73 0.23 0.80
C GLY A 430 24.51 0.08 2.13
N PRO A 431 24.12 0.85 3.19
CA PRO A 431 24.93 1.06 4.39
C PRO A 431 25.11 -0.21 5.22
N GLY A 432 26.25 -0.87 5.05
CA GLY A 432 26.59 -2.10 5.77
C GLY A 432 27.77 -2.91 5.19
N ARG A 433 28.23 -2.60 3.97
CA ARG A 433 29.41 -3.26 3.36
C ARG A 433 30.75 -2.71 3.87
N SER A 434 31.04 -2.94 5.14
CA SER A 434 32.44 -3.11 5.55
C SER A 434 32.99 -4.36 4.86
N ALA A 435 34.17 -4.28 4.24
CA ALA A 435 34.78 -5.43 3.58
C ALA A 435 35.11 -6.54 4.60
N PRO A 436 34.88 -7.83 4.28
CA PRO A 436 35.48 -8.92 5.03
C PRO A 436 36.95 -9.09 4.61
N ASP A 437 37.85 -9.09 5.58
CA ASP A 437 39.26 -9.47 5.35
C ASP A 437 39.39 -10.98 5.07
N GLY A 438 40.25 -11.32 4.10
CA GLY A 438 40.96 -12.61 4.04
C GLY A 438 40.22 -13.85 3.51
N HIS A 439 40.70 -14.33 2.36
CA HIS A 439 40.67 -15.74 1.90
C HIS A 439 39.26 -16.33 1.54
N ASP A 440 39.01 -17.01 0.42
CA ASP A 440 39.89 -17.76 -0.48
C ASP A 440 39.64 -17.48 -1.99
N GLY A 441 40.53 -17.98 -2.85
CA GLY A 441 40.58 -17.64 -4.28
C GLY A 441 39.66 -18.44 -5.20
N ALA A 442 38.77 -17.74 -5.91
CA ALA A 442 38.18 -18.20 -7.18
C ALA A 442 37.82 -16.99 -8.06
N ALA A 443 38.65 -16.69 -9.07
CA ALA A 443 38.46 -15.50 -9.91
C ALA A 443 37.27 -15.64 -10.87
N ARG A 444 36.14 -15.03 -10.52
CA ARG A 444 35.09 -14.63 -11.46
C ARG A 444 34.78 -13.15 -11.25
N THR A 445 35.31 -12.31 -12.13
CA THR A 445 35.16 -10.86 -12.10
C THR A 445 33.71 -10.45 -12.33
N ARG A 446 32.91 -10.41 -11.27
CA ARG A 446 31.76 -9.50 -11.22
C ARG A 446 32.34 -8.09 -11.21
N GLN A 447 32.35 -7.46 -12.38
CA GLN A 447 32.52 -6.02 -12.50
C GLN A 447 31.37 -5.37 -11.71
N THR A 448 31.62 -5.01 -10.45
CA THR A 448 30.75 -4.08 -9.74
C THR A 448 30.84 -2.76 -10.48
N ALA A 449 29.75 -2.35 -11.12
CA ALA A 449 29.68 -1.04 -11.74
C ALA A 449 30.05 0.01 -10.69
N ALA A 450 31.06 0.83 -10.99
CA ALA A 450 31.35 2.02 -10.21
C ALA A 450 30.18 2.99 -10.42
N PRO A 451 29.73 3.73 -9.39
CA PRO A 451 28.54 4.56 -9.47
C PRO A 451 28.59 5.49 -10.68
N THR A 452 27.67 5.27 -11.62
CA THR A 452 27.64 5.90 -12.92
C THR A 452 27.48 7.41 -12.74
N THR A 453 28.60 8.13 -12.86
CA THR A 453 28.68 9.54 -12.54
C THR A 453 28.00 10.35 -13.65
N VAL A 454 26.90 11.01 -13.31
CA VAL A 454 25.96 11.67 -14.24
C VAL A 454 26.40 13.09 -14.55
N LEU A 455 26.92 13.84 -13.57
CA LEU A 455 27.50 15.18 -13.76
C LEU A 455 28.97 15.15 -13.35
N ARG A 456 29.83 15.81 -14.12
CA ARG A 456 31.30 15.70 -14.03
C ARG A 456 31.93 17.08 -14.20
N ASP A 457 32.53 17.61 -13.15
CA ASP A 457 33.26 18.89 -13.14
C ASP A 457 32.46 20.04 -13.80
N VAL A 458 31.17 20.17 -13.47
CA VAL A 458 30.27 21.18 -14.04
C VAL A 458 30.54 22.54 -13.41
N ASP A 459 31.14 23.43 -14.19
CA ASP A 459 31.23 24.88 -13.91
C ASP A 459 30.21 25.63 -14.77
N LEU A 460 29.31 26.39 -14.15
CA LEU A 460 28.25 27.14 -14.84
C LEU A 460 27.81 28.35 -14.02
N VAL A 461 27.53 29.48 -14.68
CA VAL A 461 27.06 30.73 -14.04
C VAL A 461 25.84 31.28 -14.79
N VAL A 462 24.74 31.42 -14.04
CA VAL A 462 23.53 32.15 -14.43
C VAL A 462 23.50 33.45 -13.63
N ARG A 463 23.58 34.60 -14.31
CA ARG A 463 23.67 35.91 -13.65
C ARG A 463 22.29 36.37 -13.12
N PRO A 464 22.24 37.31 -12.17
CA PRO A 464 21.00 37.94 -11.72
C PRO A 464 20.15 38.46 -12.88
N GLY A 465 18.92 37.94 -13.02
CA GLY A 465 17.98 38.32 -14.08
C GLY A 465 18.33 37.80 -15.48
N GLU A 466 19.24 36.84 -15.60
CA GLU A 466 19.55 36.15 -16.86
C GLU A 466 18.69 34.89 -17.01
N THR A 467 18.16 34.67 -18.22
CA THR A 467 17.55 33.39 -18.60
C THR A 467 18.58 32.55 -19.37
N LEU A 468 18.99 31.41 -18.77
CA LEU A 468 19.88 30.43 -19.40
C LEU A 468 19.10 29.17 -19.80
N ALA A 469 19.12 28.82 -21.09
CA ALA A 469 18.62 27.54 -21.57
C ALA A 469 19.66 26.42 -21.39
N LEU A 470 19.31 25.33 -20.72
CA LEU A 470 20.08 24.10 -20.64
C LEU A 470 19.62 23.14 -21.74
N VAL A 471 20.50 22.89 -22.70
CA VAL A 471 20.24 22.08 -23.91
C VAL A 471 21.19 20.89 -23.92
N GLY A 472 20.73 19.71 -24.32
CA GLY A 472 21.53 18.48 -24.32
C GLY A 472 20.68 17.24 -24.57
N THR A 473 21.31 16.16 -25.03
CA THR A 473 20.63 14.90 -25.36
C THR A 473 19.93 14.27 -24.16
N THR A 474 18.97 13.38 -24.41
CA THR A 474 18.34 12.57 -23.35
C THR A 474 19.40 11.72 -22.65
N GLY A 475 19.40 11.73 -21.31
CA GLY A 475 20.45 11.08 -20.50
C GLY A 475 21.72 11.89 -20.24
N SER A 476 21.89 13.09 -20.83
CA SER A 476 23.08 13.94 -20.60
C SER A 476 23.21 14.54 -19.19
N GLY A 477 22.15 14.44 -18.36
CA GLY A 477 22.12 14.92 -16.97
C GLY A 477 21.27 16.17 -16.71
N LYS A 478 20.47 16.65 -17.67
CA LYS A 478 19.69 17.91 -17.55
C LYS A 478 18.82 17.98 -16.29
N THR A 479 17.90 17.03 -16.14
CA THR A 479 17.00 16.86 -14.98
C THR A 479 17.75 16.65 -13.65
N THR A 480 18.97 16.11 -13.72
CA THR A 480 19.85 15.96 -12.55
C THR A 480 20.45 17.30 -12.13
N LEU A 481 20.76 18.18 -13.09
CA LEU A 481 21.34 19.51 -12.85
C LEU A 481 20.29 20.49 -12.31
N THR A 482 19.08 20.48 -12.86
CA THR A 482 17.91 21.27 -12.37
C THR A 482 17.47 20.90 -10.95
N ALA A 483 17.69 19.67 -10.51
CA ALA A 483 17.33 19.22 -9.15
C ALA A 483 18.29 19.65 -8.03
N LEU A 484 19.46 20.23 -8.37
CA LEU A 484 20.47 20.68 -7.39
C LEU A 484 20.19 22.06 -6.79
N PRO A 485 19.79 23.12 -7.52
CA PRO A 485 19.53 24.44 -6.95
C PRO A 485 18.47 24.47 -5.84
N SER A 486 17.38 23.70 -5.95
CA SER A 486 16.34 23.57 -4.92
C SER A 486 16.68 22.51 -3.86
N ARG A 487 17.90 21.94 -3.93
CA ARG A 487 18.47 20.93 -3.03
C ARG A 487 17.51 19.75 -2.80
N LEU A 488 17.02 19.17 -3.90
CA LEU A 488 16.35 17.85 -3.87
C LEU A 488 17.39 16.73 -3.73
N TYR A 489 18.59 17.00 -4.24
CA TYR A 489 19.80 16.22 -4.16
C TYR A 489 20.97 17.10 -3.69
N ASP A 490 21.90 16.53 -2.93
CA ASP A 490 23.19 17.16 -2.61
C ASP A 490 24.28 16.67 -3.58
N VAL A 491 25.20 17.56 -3.97
CA VAL A 491 26.31 17.23 -4.88
C VAL A 491 27.31 16.25 -4.26
N THR A 492 27.86 15.33 -5.06
CA THR A 492 28.90 14.38 -4.60
C THR A 492 30.30 14.99 -4.66
N GLY A 493 30.50 16.03 -5.46
CA GLY A 493 31.71 16.86 -5.50
C GLY A 493 31.40 18.30 -5.94
N GLY A 494 32.28 19.24 -5.62
CA GLY A 494 32.07 20.67 -5.89
C GLY A 494 31.03 21.33 -4.98
N ARG A 495 30.40 22.39 -5.47
CA ARG A 495 29.30 23.09 -4.80
C ARG A 495 28.36 23.81 -5.77
N VAL A 496 27.11 24.00 -5.34
CA VAL A 496 26.16 24.95 -5.94
C VAL A 496 26.00 26.10 -4.96
N THR A 497 26.07 27.34 -5.45
CA THR A 497 25.95 28.56 -4.64
C THR A 497 24.85 29.47 -5.15
N LEU A 498 24.11 30.06 -4.22
CA LEU A 498 23.13 31.13 -4.43
C LEU A 498 23.69 32.43 -3.83
N ASP A 499 23.89 33.47 -4.65
CA ASP A 499 24.51 34.74 -4.26
C ASP A 499 25.83 34.56 -3.45
N GLY A 500 26.65 33.59 -3.88
CA GLY A 500 27.94 33.24 -3.27
C GLY A 500 27.88 32.33 -2.02
N VAL A 501 26.71 31.99 -1.49
CA VAL A 501 26.53 31.07 -0.35
C VAL A 501 26.21 29.66 -0.86
N ASP A 502 26.86 28.62 -0.33
CA ASP A 502 26.58 27.22 -0.69
C ASP A 502 25.13 26.85 -0.30
N VAL A 503 24.39 26.21 -1.21
CA VAL A 503 22.99 25.80 -0.94
C VAL A 503 22.85 24.82 0.22
N ARG A 504 23.96 24.18 0.64
CA ARG A 504 24.04 23.32 1.83
C ARG A 504 24.11 24.08 3.14
N ASP A 505 24.61 25.32 3.12
CA ASP A 505 24.77 26.18 4.30
C ASP A 505 23.53 27.08 4.55
N LEU A 506 22.61 27.16 3.57
CA LEU A 506 21.34 27.88 3.70
C LEU A 506 20.26 27.03 4.39
N PRO A 507 19.38 27.63 5.23
CA PRO A 507 18.17 26.97 5.70
C PRO A 507 17.30 26.47 4.52
N LEU A 508 16.77 25.25 4.60
CA LEU A 508 16.03 24.64 3.49
C LEU A 508 14.73 25.41 3.15
N GLU A 509 14.07 25.98 4.16
CA GLU A 509 12.90 26.84 3.98
C GLU A 509 13.25 28.13 3.23
N LEU A 510 14.37 28.79 3.57
CA LEU A 510 14.83 29.99 2.87
C LEU A 510 15.23 29.66 1.42
N LEU A 511 16.01 28.59 1.23
CA LEU A 511 16.45 28.16 -0.10
C LEU A 511 15.27 27.89 -1.03
N ARG A 512 14.29 27.09 -0.58
CA ARG A 512 13.13 26.69 -1.40
C ARG A 512 12.05 27.78 -1.54
N THR A 513 12.13 28.84 -0.74
CA THR A 513 11.37 30.09 -0.95
C THR A 513 12.05 30.97 -2.02
N ARG A 514 13.39 30.91 -2.14
CA ARG A 514 14.16 31.71 -3.11
C ARG A 514 14.35 31.02 -4.46
N VAL A 515 14.38 29.68 -4.47
CA VAL A 515 14.55 28.84 -5.66
C VAL A 515 13.28 28.02 -5.88
N ALA A 516 12.44 28.43 -6.83
CA ALA A 516 11.28 27.66 -7.25
C ALA A 516 11.64 26.64 -8.34
N THR A 517 10.85 25.58 -8.48
CA THR A 517 11.00 24.59 -9.56
C THR A 517 9.65 24.25 -10.17
N ALA A 518 9.52 24.47 -11.49
CA ALA A 518 8.49 23.84 -12.31
C ALA A 518 9.06 22.52 -12.87
N PHE A 519 8.32 21.43 -12.69
CA PHE A 519 8.73 20.07 -13.09
C PHE A 519 7.99 19.64 -14.36
N GLU A 520 8.67 18.85 -15.19
CA GLU A 520 8.18 18.25 -16.44
C GLU A 520 6.84 17.51 -16.22
N ASP A 521 6.82 16.65 -15.20
CA ASP A 521 5.66 15.87 -14.75
C ASP A 521 5.10 16.43 -13.42
N PRO A 522 4.14 17.38 -13.46
CA PRO A 522 3.67 18.07 -12.28
C PRO A 522 2.62 17.28 -11.48
N VAL A 523 2.98 16.85 -10.28
CA VAL A 523 2.01 16.38 -9.29
C VAL A 523 1.13 17.54 -8.81
N LEU A 524 -0.19 17.34 -8.88
CA LEU A 524 -1.21 18.17 -8.23
C LEU A 524 -1.85 17.37 -7.09
N PHE A 525 -2.19 18.06 -6.01
CA PHE A 525 -2.76 17.47 -4.79
C PHE A 525 -4.30 17.57 -4.79
N SER A 526 -4.96 16.68 -4.05
CA SER A 526 -6.43 16.53 -3.99
C SER A 526 -7.14 17.66 -3.20
N MET A 527 -6.84 18.90 -3.57
CA MET A 527 -7.17 20.18 -2.94
C MET A 527 -7.79 21.12 -4.00
N SER A 528 -8.22 22.32 -3.64
CA SER A 528 -8.68 23.33 -4.61
C SER A 528 -7.55 23.78 -5.56
N VAL A 529 -7.92 24.44 -6.67
CA VAL A 529 -6.95 25.15 -7.54
C VAL A 529 -6.18 26.21 -6.73
N ARG A 530 -6.90 26.96 -5.89
CA ARG A 530 -6.36 27.95 -4.94
C ARG A 530 -5.26 27.35 -4.06
N GLU A 531 -5.57 26.29 -3.33
CA GLU A 531 -4.61 25.59 -2.47
C GLU A 531 -3.42 25.05 -3.27
N ASN A 532 -3.64 24.46 -4.45
CA ASN A 532 -2.58 23.92 -5.28
C ASN A 532 -1.59 25.00 -5.77
N VAL A 533 -2.07 26.17 -6.18
CA VAL A 533 -1.18 27.30 -6.57
C VAL A 533 -0.50 27.88 -5.34
N ALA A 534 -1.23 28.10 -4.24
CA ALA A 534 -0.71 28.65 -3.00
C ALA A 534 0.37 27.77 -2.31
N LEU A 535 0.54 26.50 -2.69
CA LEU A 535 1.69 25.70 -2.25
C LEU A 535 3.06 26.32 -2.59
N GLY A 536 3.13 27.17 -3.63
CA GLY A 536 4.35 27.92 -3.95
C GLY A 536 4.59 29.15 -3.06
N ALA A 537 3.55 29.66 -2.40
CA ALA A 537 3.62 30.76 -1.45
C ALA A 537 2.37 30.76 -0.55
N PRO A 538 2.41 30.12 0.63
CA PRO A 538 1.23 29.93 1.49
C PRO A 538 0.60 31.22 2.06
N GLN A 539 1.21 32.38 1.82
CA GLN A 539 0.73 33.71 2.21
C GLN A 539 0.28 34.55 0.99
N ALA A 540 0.26 33.97 -0.22
CA ALA A 540 -0.17 34.66 -1.43
C ALA A 540 -1.65 35.07 -1.36
N SER A 541 -1.96 36.29 -1.82
CA SER A 541 -3.35 36.74 -1.91
C SER A 541 -4.07 36.11 -3.12
N ASP A 542 -5.39 36.20 -3.12
CA ASP A 542 -6.21 35.90 -4.30
C ASP A 542 -5.75 36.68 -5.54
N GLU A 543 -5.28 37.92 -5.36
CA GLU A 543 -4.76 38.76 -6.45
C GLU A 543 -3.42 38.24 -6.99
N ASP A 544 -2.52 37.77 -6.13
CA ASP A 544 -1.27 37.12 -6.53
C ASP A 544 -1.52 35.78 -7.25
N ILE A 545 -2.46 34.96 -6.73
CA ILE A 545 -2.86 33.69 -7.35
C ILE A 545 -3.47 33.95 -8.74
N VAL A 546 -4.37 34.91 -8.87
CA VAL A 546 -4.96 35.30 -10.17
C VAL A 546 -3.91 35.90 -11.10
N ALA A 547 -2.93 36.66 -10.60
CA ALA A 547 -1.81 37.14 -11.42
C ALA A 547 -0.94 35.98 -11.95
N ALA A 548 -0.58 35.00 -11.10
CA ALA A 548 0.15 33.81 -11.51
C ALA A 548 -0.63 32.95 -12.52
N LEU A 549 -1.95 32.83 -12.36
CA LEU A 549 -2.83 32.17 -13.32
C LEU A 549 -2.97 32.93 -14.64
N ARG A 550 -2.74 34.26 -14.69
CA ARG A 550 -2.60 35.00 -15.96
C ARG A 550 -1.28 34.69 -16.64
N VAL A 551 -0.16 34.73 -15.90
CA VAL A 551 1.19 34.42 -16.44
C VAL A 551 1.22 33.03 -17.10
N ALA A 552 0.60 32.04 -16.46
CA ALA A 552 0.53 30.69 -17.00
C ALA A 552 -0.65 30.45 -17.96
N HIS A 553 -1.36 31.49 -18.44
CA HIS A 553 -2.58 31.38 -19.28
C HIS A 553 -3.58 30.31 -18.77
N ALA A 554 -3.73 30.23 -17.45
CA ALA A 554 -4.59 29.28 -16.75
C ALA A 554 -5.93 29.89 -16.32
N LEU A 555 -6.00 31.22 -16.17
CA LEU A 555 -7.15 31.91 -15.58
C LEU A 555 -8.48 31.62 -16.31
N GLU A 556 -8.48 31.52 -17.63
CA GLU A 556 -9.69 31.24 -18.41
C GLU A 556 -10.25 29.84 -18.12
N PHE A 557 -9.42 28.79 -18.28
CA PHE A 557 -9.92 27.43 -18.05
C PHE A 557 -10.26 27.20 -16.57
N VAL A 558 -9.54 27.83 -15.64
CA VAL A 558 -9.90 27.83 -14.21
C VAL A 558 -11.24 28.53 -13.98
N GLY A 559 -11.51 29.64 -14.65
CA GLY A 559 -12.82 30.32 -14.63
C GLY A 559 -13.96 29.49 -15.21
N ALA A 560 -13.66 28.57 -16.14
CA ALA A 560 -14.60 27.61 -16.70
C ALA A 560 -14.83 26.35 -15.82
N LEU A 561 -14.07 26.17 -14.73
CA LEU A 561 -14.31 25.08 -13.78
C LEU A 561 -15.53 25.37 -12.89
N PRO A 562 -16.29 24.34 -12.43
CA PRO A 562 -17.59 24.53 -11.77
C PRO A 562 -17.60 25.41 -10.50
N TRP A 563 -16.45 25.58 -9.84
CA TRP A 563 -16.29 26.43 -8.65
C TRP A 563 -15.07 27.38 -8.77
N GLY A 564 -14.61 27.66 -9.98
CA GLY A 564 -13.45 28.53 -10.21
C GLY A 564 -12.20 28.06 -9.45
N LEU A 565 -11.58 29.00 -8.72
CA LEU A 565 -10.43 28.76 -7.83
C LEU A 565 -10.69 27.70 -6.75
N ASP A 566 -11.93 27.56 -6.29
CA ASP A 566 -12.30 26.64 -5.21
C ASP A 566 -12.65 25.23 -5.73
N THR A 567 -12.53 25.00 -7.04
CA THR A 567 -12.71 23.68 -7.66
C THR A 567 -11.69 22.70 -7.10
N ARG A 568 -12.15 21.66 -6.43
CA ARG A 568 -11.29 20.56 -5.95
C ARG A 568 -10.77 19.75 -7.13
N ILE A 569 -9.45 19.73 -7.26
CA ILE A 569 -8.71 18.86 -8.17
C ILE A 569 -8.73 17.44 -7.58
N GLY A 570 -8.88 16.44 -8.45
CA GLY A 570 -8.87 15.02 -8.06
C GLY A 570 -7.48 14.47 -7.74
N GLU A 571 -7.40 13.17 -7.49
CA GLU A 571 -6.13 12.45 -7.35
C GLU A 571 -5.23 12.67 -8.58
N GLU A 572 -3.98 13.09 -8.33
CA GLU A 572 -2.94 13.45 -9.33
C GLU A 572 -3.37 14.48 -10.40
N GLY A 573 -4.51 15.15 -10.20
CA GLY A 573 -5.10 16.02 -11.22
C GLY A 573 -5.60 15.31 -12.48
N LEU A 574 -5.92 14.01 -12.41
CA LEU A 574 -6.40 13.20 -13.54
C LEU A 574 -7.70 13.72 -14.20
N SER A 575 -8.38 14.69 -13.59
CA SER A 575 -9.52 15.43 -14.14
C SER A 575 -9.14 16.58 -15.09
N LEU A 576 -7.84 16.83 -15.31
CA LEU A 576 -7.29 17.91 -16.13
C LEU A 576 -6.40 17.36 -17.25
N SER A 577 -6.30 18.07 -18.37
CA SER A 577 -5.37 17.71 -19.46
C SER A 577 -3.91 17.97 -19.08
N GLY A 578 -2.96 17.36 -19.80
CA GLY A 578 -1.52 17.52 -19.54
C GLY A 578 -1.09 18.99 -19.45
N GLY A 579 -1.41 19.79 -20.48
CA GLY A 579 -1.13 21.22 -20.50
C GLY A 579 -1.99 22.08 -19.56
N GLN A 580 -3.08 21.56 -18.97
CA GLN A 580 -3.74 22.21 -17.83
C GLN A 580 -2.96 21.97 -16.53
N ARG A 581 -2.44 20.75 -16.31
CA ARG A 581 -1.62 20.41 -15.13
C ARG A 581 -0.30 21.20 -15.13
N GLN A 582 0.39 21.26 -16.27
CA GLN A 582 1.61 22.07 -16.43
C GLN A 582 1.35 23.56 -16.20
N ARG A 583 0.29 24.15 -16.76
CA ARG A 583 -0.07 25.55 -16.48
C ARG A 583 -0.35 25.84 -15.00
N LEU A 584 -1.02 24.94 -14.27
CA LEU A 584 -1.20 25.13 -12.81
C LEU A 584 0.12 24.99 -12.03
N ALA A 585 1.03 24.10 -12.45
CA ALA A 585 2.33 23.95 -11.81
C ALA A 585 3.28 25.13 -12.11
N LEU A 586 3.18 25.71 -13.31
CA LEU A 586 3.87 26.95 -13.67
C LEU A 586 3.34 28.13 -12.83
N ALA A 587 2.01 28.27 -12.69
CA ALA A 587 1.40 29.25 -11.79
C ALA A 587 1.90 29.07 -10.34
N ARG A 588 1.95 27.83 -9.84
CA ARG A 588 2.52 27.47 -8.53
C ARG A 588 4.00 27.85 -8.41
N ALA A 589 4.80 27.77 -9.48
CA ALA A 589 6.21 28.15 -9.44
C ALA A 589 6.43 29.67 -9.44
N VAL A 590 5.60 30.45 -10.15
CA VAL A 590 5.79 31.91 -10.26
C VAL A 590 5.09 32.73 -9.16
N VAL A 591 4.04 32.21 -8.51
CA VAL A 591 3.24 32.97 -7.53
C VAL A 591 4.06 33.51 -6.35
N GLY A 592 5.13 32.82 -5.95
CA GLY A 592 6.00 33.25 -4.86
C GLY A 592 7.01 34.36 -5.21
N ARG A 593 7.08 34.80 -6.47
CA ARG A 593 8.10 35.73 -6.99
C ARG A 593 9.53 35.32 -6.54
N PRO A 594 9.98 34.10 -6.89
CA PRO A 594 11.28 33.57 -6.48
C PRO A 594 12.44 34.41 -7.06
N SER A 595 13.61 34.36 -6.43
CA SER A 595 14.83 35.00 -6.96
C SER A 595 15.50 34.15 -8.05
N VAL A 596 15.26 32.84 -8.03
CA VAL A 596 15.68 31.88 -9.07
C VAL A 596 14.50 30.99 -9.45
N LEU A 597 14.20 30.90 -10.74
CA LEU A 597 13.17 30.01 -11.29
C LEU A 597 13.83 28.90 -12.12
N VAL A 598 13.75 27.66 -11.63
CA VAL A 598 14.15 26.47 -12.39
C VAL A 598 12.93 25.92 -13.13
N MET A 599 13.10 25.62 -14.41
CA MET A 599 12.04 25.13 -15.30
C MET A 599 12.53 23.87 -16.03
N ASP A 600 12.07 22.70 -15.61
CA ASP A 600 12.31 21.42 -16.29
C ASP A 600 11.20 21.19 -17.32
N ASP A 601 11.46 21.59 -18.58
CA ASP A 601 10.56 21.48 -19.75
C ASP A 601 9.04 21.72 -19.48
N PRO A 602 8.65 22.84 -18.84
CA PRO A 602 7.29 23.03 -18.29
C PRO A 602 6.22 23.33 -19.34
N LEU A 603 6.57 23.35 -20.64
CA LEU A 603 5.67 23.66 -21.75
C LEU A 603 5.41 22.43 -22.65
N SER A 604 6.02 21.28 -22.37
CA SER A 604 6.05 20.11 -23.25
C SER A 604 4.68 19.47 -23.56
N ALA A 605 3.67 19.67 -22.72
CA ALA A 605 2.30 19.20 -22.92
C ALA A 605 1.31 20.30 -23.35
N LEU A 606 1.81 21.47 -23.79
CA LEU A 606 1.01 22.54 -24.39
C LEU A 606 0.99 22.41 -25.92
N ASP A 607 -0.12 22.86 -26.51
CA ASP A 607 -0.22 23.15 -27.94
C ASP A 607 0.56 24.42 -28.30
N VAL A 608 0.92 24.57 -29.57
CA VAL A 608 1.80 25.65 -30.07
C VAL A 608 1.21 27.05 -29.84
N HIS A 609 -0.12 27.20 -29.80
CA HIS A 609 -0.75 28.51 -29.58
C HIS A 609 -0.71 28.90 -28.10
N THR A 610 -1.14 28.01 -27.21
CA THR A 610 -1.04 28.22 -25.75
C THR A 610 0.42 28.36 -25.31
N GLU A 611 1.34 27.61 -25.91
CA GLU A 611 2.79 27.73 -25.68
C GLU A 611 3.28 29.14 -26.00
N ALA A 612 3.04 29.64 -27.22
CA ALA A 612 3.48 30.98 -27.64
C ALA A 612 2.90 32.11 -26.78
N GLU A 613 1.67 31.96 -26.28
CA GLU A 613 1.06 32.89 -25.33
C GLU A 613 1.74 32.85 -23.95
N VAL A 614 1.90 31.66 -23.36
CA VAL A 614 2.59 31.47 -22.08
C VAL A 614 4.03 31.98 -22.16
N GLU A 615 4.73 31.75 -23.26
CA GLU A 615 6.05 32.33 -23.50
C GLU A 615 6.05 33.86 -23.52
N ALA A 616 5.06 34.49 -24.18
CA ALA A 616 4.96 35.95 -24.24
C ALA A 616 4.71 36.55 -22.84
N ALA A 617 3.94 35.88 -21.99
CA ALA A 617 3.74 36.26 -20.60
C ALA A 617 4.99 35.99 -19.73
N LEU A 618 5.64 34.83 -19.88
CA LEU A 618 6.86 34.49 -19.15
C LEU A 618 8.01 35.46 -19.44
N ARG A 619 8.18 35.93 -20.69
CA ARG A 619 9.18 36.97 -21.06
C ARG A 619 8.99 38.32 -20.33
N GLN A 620 7.90 38.50 -19.57
CA GLN A 620 7.73 39.64 -18.67
C GLN A 620 8.29 39.32 -17.26
N VAL A 621 7.97 38.14 -16.72
CA VAL A 621 8.41 37.70 -15.38
C VAL A 621 9.92 37.37 -15.35
N LEU A 622 10.44 36.76 -16.41
CA LEU A 622 11.84 36.34 -16.54
C LEU A 622 12.86 37.51 -16.59
N ARG A 623 12.41 38.77 -16.66
CA ARG A 623 13.28 39.96 -16.68
C ARG A 623 13.85 40.33 -15.31
N ASP A 624 13.09 40.01 -14.26
CA ASP A 624 13.40 40.38 -12.88
C ASP A 624 13.81 39.15 -12.03
N VAL A 625 13.94 37.98 -12.65
CA VAL A 625 14.17 36.67 -12.02
C VAL A 625 15.23 35.89 -12.79
N THR A 626 16.26 35.39 -12.11
CA THR A 626 17.24 34.48 -12.73
C THR A 626 16.59 33.16 -13.11
N ALA A 627 16.76 32.68 -14.34
CA ALA A 627 16.09 31.48 -14.81
C ALA A 627 17.03 30.43 -15.40
N LEU A 628 16.82 29.17 -15.00
CA LEU A 628 17.48 28.00 -15.57
C LEU A 628 16.42 27.11 -16.22
N VAL A 629 16.42 27.05 -17.55
CA VAL A 629 15.33 26.47 -18.34
C VAL A 629 15.84 25.29 -19.14
N VAL A 630 15.41 24.07 -18.85
CA VAL A 630 15.65 22.92 -19.72
C VAL A 630 14.75 23.06 -20.95
N ALA A 631 15.38 23.12 -22.13
CA ALA A 631 14.71 23.41 -23.38
C ALA A 631 14.78 22.22 -24.34
N HIS A 632 13.60 21.63 -24.62
CA HIS A 632 13.42 20.60 -25.65
C HIS A 632 12.79 21.13 -26.94
N ARG A 633 12.30 22.39 -26.97
CA ARG A 633 11.74 23.03 -28.17
C ARG A 633 12.56 24.27 -28.57
N PRO A 634 12.69 24.59 -29.88
CA PRO A 634 13.36 25.82 -30.34
C PRO A 634 12.71 27.11 -29.82
N SER A 635 11.40 27.10 -29.60
CA SER A 635 10.63 28.13 -28.90
C SER A 635 11.22 28.43 -27.51
N THR A 636 11.33 27.39 -26.67
CA THR A 636 11.88 27.50 -25.31
C THR A 636 13.34 27.96 -25.30
N VAL A 637 14.13 27.59 -26.32
CA VAL A 637 15.50 28.12 -26.52
C VAL A 637 15.47 29.63 -26.81
N ALA A 638 14.48 30.12 -27.57
CA ALA A 638 14.28 31.54 -27.87
C ALA A 638 13.62 32.35 -26.73
N LEU A 639 13.48 31.77 -25.53
CA LEU A 639 13.27 32.52 -24.28
C LEU A 639 14.57 33.04 -23.67
N ALA A 640 15.72 32.46 -24.03
CA ALA A 640 16.95 32.59 -23.25
C ALA A 640 17.96 33.58 -23.84
N ASP A 641 18.60 34.36 -22.96
CA ASP A 641 19.71 35.27 -23.29
C ASP A 641 20.97 34.48 -23.69
N ARG A 642 21.18 33.35 -23.01
CA ARG A 642 22.31 32.43 -23.23
C ARG A 642 21.83 30.99 -23.21
N VAL A 643 22.64 30.11 -23.79
CA VAL A 643 22.41 28.68 -23.88
C VAL A 643 23.66 27.95 -23.39
N ALA A 644 23.48 26.91 -22.58
CA ALA A 644 24.52 25.97 -22.16
C ALA A 644 24.23 24.58 -22.73
N LEU A 645 25.21 24.03 -23.45
CA LEU A 645 25.15 22.70 -24.04
C LEU A 645 25.77 21.67 -23.07
N LEU A 646 24.96 20.72 -22.60
CA LEU A 646 25.35 19.62 -21.71
C LEU A 646 25.56 18.33 -22.52
N VAL A 647 26.77 17.77 -22.44
CA VAL A 647 27.21 16.57 -23.17
C VAL A 647 27.93 15.64 -22.19
N ASP A 648 27.50 14.38 -22.09
CA ASP A 648 28.10 13.36 -21.20
C ASP A 648 28.38 13.85 -19.76
N GLY A 649 27.46 14.62 -19.19
CA GLY A 649 27.57 15.18 -17.84
C GLY A 649 28.49 16.40 -17.69
N ARG A 650 28.99 16.96 -18.79
CA ARG A 650 29.90 18.12 -18.84
C ARG A 650 29.28 19.27 -19.64
N ILE A 651 29.61 20.50 -19.29
CA ILE A 651 29.25 21.67 -20.10
C ILE A 651 30.22 21.73 -21.30
N GLY A 652 29.73 21.41 -22.49
CA GLY A 652 30.52 21.37 -23.73
C GLY A 652 30.68 22.72 -24.40
N ALA A 653 29.68 23.61 -24.29
CA ALA A 653 29.74 24.99 -24.78
C ALA A 653 28.73 25.89 -24.05
N VAL A 654 29.02 27.19 -23.96
CA VAL A 654 28.07 28.21 -23.47
C VAL A 654 28.21 29.48 -24.31
N GLY A 655 27.10 30.06 -24.76
CA GLY A 655 27.06 31.26 -25.60
C GLY A 655 25.62 31.68 -25.92
N THR A 656 25.42 32.66 -26.78
CA THR A 656 24.08 32.93 -27.33
C THR A 656 23.66 31.84 -28.32
N HIS A 657 22.35 31.72 -28.61
CA HIS A 657 21.85 30.78 -29.62
C HIS A 657 22.55 30.95 -30.99
N GLN A 658 22.81 32.20 -31.41
CA GLN A 658 23.50 32.50 -32.67
C GLN A 658 24.99 32.12 -32.64
N GLU A 659 25.68 32.37 -31.52
CA GLU A 659 27.08 31.97 -31.33
C GLU A 659 27.24 30.45 -31.36
N LEU A 660 26.38 29.71 -30.65
CA LEU A 660 26.44 28.26 -30.63
C LEU A 660 26.04 27.63 -31.96
N LEU A 661 25.08 28.22 -32.71
CA LEU A 661 24.77 27.80 -34.07
C LEU A 661 25.99 27.93 -34.99
N ALA A 662 26.70 29.06 -34.94
CA ALA A 662 27.89 29.26 -35.76
C ALA A 662 29.04 28.32 -35.35
N THR A 663 29.34 28.22 -34.05
CA THR A 663 30.57 27.61 -33.53
C THR A 663 30.45 26.12 -33.20
N SER A 664 29.30 25.64 -32.71
CA SER A 664 29.15 24.26 -32.23
C SER A 664 28.41 23.37 -33.24
N ALA A 665 29.17 22.46 -33.84
CA ALA A 665 28.62 21.38 -34.69
C ALA A 665 27.82 20.34 -33.89
N GLU A 666 27.88 20.35 -32.55
CA GLU A 666 27.07 19.50 -31.68
C GLU A 666 25.73 20.15 -31.35
N TYR A 667 25.73 21.45 -31.05
CA TYR A 667 24.52 22.24 -30.88
C TYR A 667 23.67 22.25 -32.16
N ARG A 668 24.29 22.43 -33.34
CA ARG A 668 23.60 22.31 -34.63
C ARG A 668 22.98 20.94 -34.86
N ARG A 669 23.70 19.86 -34.58
CA ARG A 669 23.17 18.48 -34.71
C ARG A 669 21.95 18.26 -33.80
N MET A 670 22.02 18.75 -32.56
CA MET A 670 20.88 18.64 -31.65
C MET A 670 19.67 19.46 -32.12
N LEU A 671 19.85 20.71 -32.54
CA LEU A 671 18.75 21.52 -33.07
C LEU A 671 18.08 20.85 -34.29
N SER A 672 18.85 20.32 -35.23
CA SER A 672 18.25 19.59 -36.37
C SER A 672 17.44 18.35 -35.95
N THR A 673 17.82 17.65 -34.87
CA THR A 673 17.00 16.54 -34.34
C THR A 673 15.75 17.02 -33.61
N LEU A 674 15.78 18.19 -32.94
CA LEU A 674 14.56 18.77 -32.34
C LEU A 674 13.57 19.21 -33.44
N ASP A 675 14.06 19.79 -34.53
CA ASP A 675 13.23 20.18 -35.67
C ASP A 675 12.59 18.94 -36.35
N GLU A 676 13.34 17.85 -36.52
CA GLU A 676 12.82 16.58 -37.06
C GLU A 676 11.76 15.92 -36.15
N GLU A 677 11.94 15.95 -34.83
CA GLU A 677 10.94 15.43 -33.87
C GLU A 677 9.61 16.22 -33.90
N VAL A 678 9.66 17.54 -34.11
CA VAL A 678 8.46 18.39 -34.29
C VAL A 678 7.73 18.06 -35.60
N VAL A 679 8.46 17.85 -36.69
CA VAL A 679 7.88 17.43 -37.98
C VAL A 679 7.26 16.03 -37.88
N ALA A 680 7.92 15.11 -37.17
CA ALA A 680 7.38 13.76 -36.94
C ALA A 680 6.09 13.78 -36.11
N ALA A 681 6.03 14.58 -35.04
CA ALA A 681 4.84 14.69 -34.19
C ALA A 681 3.63 15.29 -34.95
N THR A 682 3.86 16.35 -35.73
CA THR A 682 2.80 17.03 -36.50
C THR A 682 2.27 16.21 -37.69
N ALA A 683 3.01 15.21 -38.18
CA ALA A 683 2.58 14.33 -39.26
C ALA A 683 1.56 13.24 -38.86
N THR A 684 1.13 13.18 -37.58
CA THR A 684 0.38 12.03 -37.02
C THR A 684 -1.15 12.13 -37.08
N ASP A 685 -1.73 13.17 -37.70
CA ASP A 685 -3.19 13.38 -37.76
C ASP A 685 -3.78 13.32 -39.19
N PRO A 686 -4.23 12.13 -39.66
CA PRO A 686 -4.87 11.98 -40.95
C PRO A 686 -6.37 12.32 -40.86
N ALA A 687 -6.72 13.58 -41.11
CA ALA A 687 -8.11 14.00 -41.30
C ALA A 687 -8.76 13.17 -42.43
N PRO A 688 -9.98 12.63 -42.24
CA PRO A 688 -10.59 11.72 -43.22
C PRO A 688 -11.07 12.49 -44.45
N ALA A 689 -10.34 12.35 -45.57
CA ALA A 689 -10.82 12.77 -46.87
C ALA A 689 -12.03 11.91 -47.29
N ALA A 690 -13.13 12.57 -47.66
CA ALA A 690 -14.28 11.91 -48.27
C ALA A 690 -13.99 11.71 -49.77
N ASP A 691 -14.08 10.47 -50.24
CA ASP A 691 -13.91 10.11 -51.64
C ASP A 691 -15.23 9.57 -52.21
N VAL A 692 -15.52 9.89 -53.48
CA VAL A 692 -16.82 9.65 -54.12
C VAL A 692 -16.60 8.94 -55.46
N ASP A 693 -17.49 7.99 -55.79
CA ASP A 693 -17.45 7.13 -56.99
C ASP A 693 -16.15 6.31 -57.15
N SER A 694 -16.16 4.99 -56.96
CA SER A 694 -16.99 4.12 -57.81
C SER A 694 -16.76 2.63 -57.52
N LEU A 695 -17.79 1.80 -57.72
CA LEU A 695 -17.79 0.70 -58.70
C LEU A 695 -19.03 -0.20 -58.51
N ASN A 696 -19.81 -0.36 -59.59
CA ASN A 696 -21.01 -1.19 -59.63
C ASN A 696 -20.71 -2.51 -60.36
N ALA A 697 -20.91 -3.65 -59.69
CA ALA A 697 -20.77 -4.98 -60.28
C ALA A 697 -21.76 -5.96 -59.63
N GLY A 698 -22.90 -6.22 -60.27
CA GLY A 698 -24.02 -6.96 -59.69
C GLY A 698 -24.21 -8.40 -60.20
N ARG A 699 -25.02 -9.16 -59.43
CA ARG A 699 -25.75 -10.41 -59.73
C ARG A 699 -26.50 -10.81 -58.44
N GLY A 700 -27.78 -11.18 -58.39
CA GLY A 700 -28.84 -11.18 -59.41
C GLY A 700 -29.71 -12.45 -59.35
N ALA A 701 -30.89 -12.39 -58.70
CA ALA A 701 -31.96 -13.40 -58.79
C ALA A 701 -33.29 -12.90 -58.20
N CYS A 702 -34.40 -13.14 -58.90
CA CYS A 702 -35.79 -13.19 -58.39
C CYS A 702 -36.38 -14.59 -58.74
N PRO A 703 -37.58 -14.95 -58.28
CA PRO A 703 -38.78 -14.67 -59.10
C PRO A 703 -40.06 -14.30 -58.31
N ASP A 704 -41.15 -14.06 -59.04
CA ASP A 704 -42.48 -13.60 -58.63
C ASP A 704 -43.34 -14.62 -57.84
N GLU A 705 -44.43 -14.13 -57.22
CA GLU A 705 -45.85 -14.41 -57.55
C GLU A 705 -46.78 -13.69 -56.52
N THR A 706 -47.62 -12.70 -56.85
CA THR A 706 -48.97 -12.63 -57.51
C THR A 706 -50.02 -12.00 -56.55
N SER A 707 -51.24 -11.72 -57.04
CA SER A 707 -52.30 -10.85 -56.47
C SER A 707 -53.63 -11.66 -56.33
N PRO A 708 -54.82 -11.18 -55.86
CA PRO A 708 -55.24 -9.81 -55.50
C PRO A 708 -56.25 -9.62 -54.32
N ALA A 709 -56.65 -8.35 -54.10
CA ALA A 709 -57.97 -7.83 -53.70
C ALA A 709 -58.56 -8.01 -52.26
N ASP A 710 -58.99 -6.86 -51.72
CA ASP A 710 -60.16 -6.56 -50.90
C ASP A 710 -60.49 -7.38 -49.63
N ALA A 711 -60.23 -6.82 -48.44
CA ALA A 711 -61.24 -6.00 -47.72
C ALA A 711 -60.77 -5.49 -46.32
N VAL A 712 -61.51 -4.50 -45.80
CA VAL A 712 -61.55 -3.98 -44.41
C VAL A 712 -60.49 -2.95 -43.97
N GLU A 713 -61.03 -1.86 -43.40
CA GLU A 713 -60.45 -0.75 -42.63
C GLU A 713 -59.51 0.28 -43.30
N SER A 714 -59.86 1.55 -43.05
CA SER A 714 -59.21 2.81 -43.46
C SER A 714 -58.85 3.53 -42.15
N GLU A 715 -57.71 4.19 -41.98
CA GLU A 715 -57.33 5.43 -42.67
C GLU A 715 -55.86 5.79 -42.33
N ALA A 716 -55.25 6.73 -43.06
CA ALA A 716 -53.84 7.08 -42.87
C ALA A 716 -53.63 8.46 -42.21
N ALA A 717 -53.06 8.50 -41.00
CA ALA A 717 -52.36 9.67 -40.46
C ALA A 717 -51.46 9.31 -39.25
N SER A 718 -50.45 10.15 -38.99
CA SER A 718 -49.59 10.13 -37.78
C SER A 718 -50.38 10.48 -36.50
N PRO A 719 -49.81 10.25 -35.31
CA PRO A 719 -49.27 11.42 -34.60
C PRO A 719 -47.95 11.19 -33.83
N GLN A 720 -47.37 12.31 -33.39
CA GLN A 720 -46.35 12.37 -32.32
C GLN A 720 -47.03 12.54 -30.94
N GLU A 721 -46.22 12.55 -29.87
CA GLU A 721 -46.63 13.00 -28.51
C GLU A 721 -47.61 12.00 -27.81
N ILE A 722 -47.78 11.88 -26.48
CA ILE A 722 -47.71 12.81 -25.35
C ILE A 722 -47.15 12.14 -24.08
N VAL A 723 -46.56 12.92 -23.17
CA VAL A 723 -46.30 12.54 -21.76
C VAL A 723 -47.40 13.08 -20.84
N ARG A 724 -48.38 12.23 -20.42
CA ARG A 724 -48.99 12.24 -19.06
C ARG A 724 -50.17 11.26 -18.83
N ALA A 725 -50.17 10.77 -17.58
CA ALA A 725 -51.18 10.08 -16.79
C ALA A 725 -52.70 10.29 -17.04
N GLU A 726 -53.46 9.22 -16.77
CA GLU A 726 -54.86 9.22 -16.32
C GLU A 726 -54.97 9.99 -14.97
N THR A 727 -55.92 10.91 -14.70
CA THR A 727 -57.40 10.85 -14.68
C THR A 727 -57.94 9.88 -13.59
N HIS A 728 -59.01 10.16 -12.81
CA HIS A 728 -60.05 11.22 -12.81
C HIS A 728 -60.69 11.29 -11.36
N ARG A 729 -61.62 12.18 -10.92
CA ARG A 729 -62.45 13.25 -11.54
C ARG A 729 -62.68 14.48 -10.55
N PRO A 730 -63.86 14.96 -10.05
CA PRO A 730 -63.99 16.25 -9.30
C PRO A 730 -64.48 16.04 -7.82
N THR A 731 -65.02 16.96 -6.98
CA THR A 731 -65.69 18.30 -7.13
C THR A 731 -65.47 19.27 -5.95
N ASP A 732 -65.35 20.57 -6.27
CA ASP A 732 -65.91 21.81 -5.65
C ASP A 732 -65.99 22.01 -4.10
N GLY A 733 -65.95 23.28 -3.63
CA GLY A 733 -66.46 23.66 -2.29
C GLY A 733 -65.56 24.50 -1.34
N ARG A 734 -65.27 25.76 -1.70
CA ARG A 734 -65.09 26.99 -0.86
C ARG A 734 -64.42 26.99 0.54
N ASP A 735 -63.76 28.14 0.78
CA ASP A 735 -63.67 28.92 2.05
C ASP A 735 -62.81 28.46 3.27
N ARG A 736 -61.76 29.26 3.52
CA ARG A 736 -61.42 29.96 4.79
C ARG A 736 -61.03 29.21 6.09
N VAL A 737 -59.82 29.58 6.55
CA VAL A 737 -59.50 30.18 7.87
C VAL A 737 -59.18 29.28 9.10
N ARG A 738 -57.93 29.46 9.59
CA ARG A 738 -57.42 29.37 10.99
C ARG A 738 -57.44 28.06 11.81
N SER A 739 -56.23 27.71 12.27
CA SER A 739 -55.86 27.41 13.68
C SER A 739 -56.30 26.09 14.35
N GLY A 740 -55.65 25.77 15.47
CA GLY A 740 -55.80 24.51 16.24
C GLY A 740 -54.64 23.57 15.93
N GLN A 741 -53.54 23.57 16.71
CA GLN A 741 -53.36 22.94 18.03
C GLN A 741 -53.51 21.40 18.00
N ALA A 742 -52.42 20.72 18.36
CA ALA A 742 -52.45 19.34 18.84
C ALA A 742 -53.15 19.26 20.21
N PRO A 743 -53.42 18.04 20.71
CA PRO A 743 -52.56 17.60 21.82
C PRO A 743 -52.22 16.09 21.82
N THR A 744 -51.15 15.74 22.58
CA THR A 744 -50.93 14.50 23.38
C THR A 744 -51.17 13.12 22.75
N ASN A 745 -50.20 12.19 22.81
CA ASN A 745 -49.98 11.19 23.89
C ASN A 745 -51.22 10.30 24.17
N GLU A 746 -51.09 8.98 24.35
CA GLU A 746 -49.94 8.22 24.85
C GLU A 746 -49.88 6.77 24.27
N GLU A 747 -48.72 6.12 24.43
CA GLU A 747 -48.41 4.68 24.34
C GLU A 747 -49.37 3.69 23.62
N MET A 748 -48.88 3.01 22.57
CA MET A 748 -48.66 1.55 22.61
C MET A 748 -47.85 0.98 21.42
N GLN A 749 -46.84 0.15 21.77
CA GLN A 749 -46.32 -1.01 21.02
C GLN A 749 -45.84 -0.87 19.55
N ALA A 750 -44.50 -0.81 19.42
CA ALA A 750 -43.68 -1.58 18.47
C ALA A 750 -43.90 -1.41 16.95
N ARG A 751 -43.09 -0.54 16.34
CA ARG A 751 -42.23 -0.89 15.21
C ARG A 751 -40.98 -0.01 15.13
#